data_AF-A0A924YSI6-F1
#
_entry.id   AF-A0A924YSI6-F1
#
_cell.length_a   1.000
_cell.length_b   1.000
_cell.length_c   1.000
_cell.angle_alpha   90.00
_cell.angle_beta   90.00
_cell.angle_gamma   90.00
#
_symmetry.space_group_name_H-M   'P 1'
#
loop_
_entity.id
_entity.type
_entity.pdbx_description
1 polymer ?
#
loop_
_entity_poly.entity_id
_entity_poly.type
_entity_poly.pdbx_seq_one_letter_code
_entity_poly.pdbx_strand_id
1 'polypeptide(L)'
;MKSEIHNSVSPGPMKVGSLALGATAMALVWLAWYAVVVGQRIEEAKDRHLRVVKLHGAIVNSSEILTMSARMAVTTGDSQWQTRYREFEPGLAKTIQEAVSLAPHVGAAEVVARASVANMAMVQMEHKAFELAGQAHREEAKALLFSDEYDHQKQVYAASMDELDTLIQQAVKQAADDETQRAKIAVVVAAIALPLLLAFWLVTLRTTKGWSSALSLSHETLLRQSTELAQLNEGLDATVAEQTYELKVSRREALRLLDESRRRSTELAQQAEVLRQTTDQLRESEERFHGAFEASAVGIALVAPDGRWLEINRALCEIVGYTDSELLATNFQAITHPDDLTADLEQVRRLLAGELPNYQLEKRYLHKSGRVVPIHLSVSLVRDASGQPLHFVAMIQDITARKEAEQERNLFFGHSLTPMCVFGYDGYIKSLNSAVESTFGHTREELLSKQFLDLIHPDDRERSADEVRRIIAGATSREFELRGLCKDGSYKWIAWDTVPNEEQKAFYAIGHDVTDRHRTEEALAESERFARSTLDALSAHIAILDESGIILATNRVWREFALTNSANTDVGVGANYLDVCDQATGPCGEEAVAVAVGIRSVIRGEQEDFDLEYPCHSPSEKRWFMARATRFGGDGPVRVVMSHENITAAKLADE
;
A
#
# COMPACT_ATOMS: atom_id res chain seq x y z
N MET A 1 24.42 -84.76 21.99
CA MET A 1 23.24 -83.86 21.95
C MET A 1 23.68 -82.56 21.26
N LYS A 2 23.69 -82.58 19.92
CA LYS A 2 24.07 -81.49 19.02
C LYS A 2 22.87 -81.28 18.09
N SER A 3 22.00 -80.34 18.42
CA SER A 3 21.09 -79.62 17.53
C SER A 3 20.19 -78.75 18.39
N GLU A 4 19.80 -77.57 17.90
CA GLU A 4 18.90 -76.59 18.55
C GLU A 4 19.55 -75.56 19.48
N ILE A 5 20.56 -74.83 18.99
CA ILE A 5 20.74 -73.42 19.41
C ILE A 5 21.00 -72.60 18.15
N HIS A 6 19.95 -72.45 17.35
CA HIS A 6 19.88 -71.42 16.32
C HIS A 6 18.41 -70.99 16.23
N ASN A 7 18.02 -70.00 17.04
CA ASN A 7 17.17 -68.90 16.59
C ASN A 7 16.82 -67.92 17.72
N SER A 8 16.77 -66.64 17.33
CA SER A 8 16.41 -65.45 18.10
C SER A 8 17.48 -64.85 19.03
N VAL A 9 18.57 -64.34 18.43
CA VAL A 9 19.31 -63.22 19.04
C VAL A 9 18.42 -61.99 18.92
N SER A 10 17.60 -61.71 19.95
CA SER A 10 16.91 -60.43 20.04
C SER A 10 17.95 -59.31 20.05
N PRO A 11 17.76 -58.19 19.32
CA PRO A 11 18.71 -57.09 19.33
C PRO A 11 18.95 -56.62 20.77
N GLY A 12 20.22 -56.57 21.21
CA GLY A 12 20.57 -56.16 22.56
C GLY A 12 20.07 -54.73 22.89
N PRO A 13 19.92 -54.37 24.17
CA PRO A 13 19.27 -53.13 24.63
C PRO A 13 19.91 -51.87 24.05
N MET A 14 21.22 -51.88 23.77
CA MET A 14 21.90 -50.78 23.07
C MET A 14 21.44 -50.59 21.62
N LYS A 15 21.13 -51.67 20.90
CA LYS A 15 20.61 -51.61 19.51
C LYS A 15 19.18 -51.08 19.47
N VAL A 16 18.36 -51.48 20.44
CA VAL A 16 16.97 -51.01 20.55
C VAL A 16 16.90 -49.53 20.98
N GLY A 17 17.74 -49.12 21.94
CA GLY A 17 17.84 -47.71 22.36
C GLY A 17 18.42 -46.79 21.28
N SER A 18 19.43 -47.25 20.53
CA SER A 18 19.99 -46.48 19.40
C SER A 18 19.01 -46.33 18.24
N LEU A 19 18.19 -47.35 17.94
CA LEU A 19 17.10 -47.25 16.96
C LEU A 19 16.03 -46.22 17.39
N ALA A 20 15.67 -46.18 18.67
CA ALA A 20 14.72 -45.19 19.20
C ALA A 20 15.25 -43.76 19.16
N LEU A 21 16.52 -43.55 19.53
CA LEU A 21 17.19 -42.25 19.40
C LEU A 21 17.29 -41.83 17.93
N GLY A 22 17.67 -42.75 17.03
CA GLY A 22 17.76 -42.48 15.60
C GLY A 22 16.43 -42.08 14.97
N ALA A 23 15.34 -42.82 15.28
CA ALA A 23 14.00 -42.50 14.80
C ALA A 23 13.50 -41.15 15.33
N THR A 24 13.79 -40.83 16.59
CA THR A 24 13.41 -39.54 17.21
C THR A 24 14.18 -38.37 16.59
N ALA A 25 15.49 -38.53 16.39
CA ALA A 25 16.31 -37.52 15.75
C ALA A 25 15.87 -37.27 14.29
N MET A 26 15.57 -38.32 13.54
CA MET A 26 15.10 -38.21 12.15
C MET A 26 13.74 -37.50 12.05
N ALA A 27 12.82 -37.76 12.99
CA ALA A 27 11.53 -37.07 13.05
C ALA A 27 11.67 -35.57 13.39
N LEU A 28 12.55 -35.22 14.35
CA LEU A 28 12.83 -33.83 14.70
C LEU A 28 13.51 -33.06 13.56
N VAL A 29 14.47 -33.69 12.87
CA VAL A 29 15.14 -33.12 11.70
C VAL A 29 14.14 -32.90 10.56
N TRP A 30 13.24 -33.86 10.31
CA TRP A 30 12.21 -33.72 9.29
C TRP A 30 11.23 -32.59 9.61
N LEU A 31 10.76 -32.47 10.87
CA LEU A 31 9.87 -31.39 11.30
C LEU A 31 10.55 -30.02 11.19
N ALA A 32 11.81 -29.91 11.61
CA ALA A 32 12.59 -28.67 11.50
C ALA A 32 12.82 -28.27 10.04
N TRP A 33 13.23 -29.22 9.19
CA TRP A 33 13.39 -28.99 7.76
C TRP A 33 12.08 -28.59 7.08
N TYR A 34 10.98 -29.28 7.40
CA TYR A 34 9.65 -28.97 6.86
C TYR A 34 9.19 -27.56 7.26
N ALA A 35 9.38 -27.17 8.53
CA ALA A 35 9.05 -25.82 9.00
C ALA A 35 9.83 -24.73 8.26
N VAL A 36 11.13 -24.94 8.02
CA VAL A 36 11.97 -24.00 7.25
C VAL A 36 11.53 -23.91 5.79
N VAL A 37 11.25 -25.04 5.14
CA VAL A 37 10.81 -25.07 3.74
C VAL A 37 9.45 -24.39 3.56
N VAL A 38 8.49 -24.62 4.46
CA VAL A 38 7.19 -23.93 4.43
C VAL A 38 7.35 -22.44 4.67
N GLY A 39 8.18 -22.04 5.65
CA GLY A 39 8.49 -20.63 5.91
C GLY A 39 9.08 -19.92 4.69
N GLN A 40 10.08 -20.54 4.04
CA GLN A 40 10.69 -20.00 2.83
C GLN A 40 9.70 -19.85 1.67
N ARG A 41 8.84 -20.85 1.44
CA ARG A 41 7.84 -20.79 0.35
C ARG A 41 6.77 -19.72 0.58
N ILE A 42 6.35 -19.51 1.82
CA ILE A 42 5.41 -18.44 2.17
C ILE A 42 6.07 -17.08 1.93
N GLU A 43 7.33 -16.91 2.33
CA GLU A 43 8.05 -15.65 2.13
C GLU A 43 8.30 -15.37 0.64
N GLU A 44 8.72 -16.37 -0.15
CA GLU A 44 8.84 -16.26 -1.61
C GLU A 44 7.52 -15.95 -2.33
N ALA A 45 6.38 -16.42 -1.79
CA ALA A 45 5.06 -16.11 -2.33
C ALA A 45 4.65 -14.66 -2.00
N LYS A 46 4.93 -14.19 -0.78
CA LYS A 46 4.71 -12.80 -0.36
C LYS A 46 5.58 -11.83 -1.15
N ASP A 47 6.86 -12.15 -1.34
CA ASP A 47 7.78 -11.29 -2.10
C ASP A 47 7.34 -11.17 -3.55
N ARG A 48 6.89 -12.27 -4.19
CA ARG A 48 6.30 -12.24 -5.52
C ARG A 48 5.04 -11.38 -5.58
N HIS A 49 4.13 -11.51 -4.61
CA HIS A 49 2.93 -10.67 -4.52
C HIS A 49 3.29 -9.19 -4.38
N LEU A 50 4.18 -8.85 -3.44
CA LEU A 50 4.60 -7.48 -3.20
C LEU A 50 5.27 -6.88 -4.44
N ARG A 51 6.02 -7.69 -5.19
CA ARG A 51 6.65 -7.28 -6.44
C ARG A 51 5.61 -7.00 -7.52
N VAL A 52 4.59 -7.84 -7.68
CA VAL A 52 3.48 -7.61 -8.62
C VAL A 52 2.73 -6.33 -8.27
N VAL A 53 2.35 -6.12 -7.00
CA VAL A 53 1.61 -4.91 -6.58
C VAL A 53 2.41 -3.64 -6.90
N LYS A 54 3.73 -3.67 -6.66
CA LYS A 54 4.62 -2.57 -7.04
C LYS A 54 4.65 -2.34 -8.55
N LEU A 55 4.69 -3.41 -9.34
CA LEU A 55 4.68 -3.32 -10.81
C LEU A 55 3.34 -2.79 -11.33
N HIS A 56 2.20 -3.19 -10.76
CA HIS A 56 0.88 -2.66 -11.11
C HIS A 56 0.80 -1.15 -10.87
N GLY A 57 1.22 -0.68 -9.69
CA GLY A 57 1.28 0.76 -9.41
C GLY A 57 2.21 1.53 -10.36
N ALA A 58 3.35 0.95 -10.73
CA ALA A 58 4.27 1.53 -11.70
C ALA A 58 3.68 1.60 -13.13
N ILE A 59 2.91 0.58 -13.53
CA ILE A 59 2.23 0.51 -14.83
C ILE A 59 1.15 1.58 -14.94
N VAL A 60 0.27 1.67 -13.94
CA VAL A 60 -0.84 2.66 -13.92
C VAL A 60 -0.28 4.09 -14.00
N ASN A 61 0.68 4.42 -13.13
CA ASN A 61 1.30 5.75 -13.10
C ASN A 61 2.02 6.08 -14.43
N SER A 62 2.78 5.15 -14.98
CA SER A 62 3.51 5.38 -16.24
C SER A 62 2.56 5.52 -17.43
N SER A 63 1.46 4.78 -17.45
CA SER A 63 0.41 4.88 -18.48
C SER A 63 -0.26 6.26 -18.46
N GLU A 64 -0.59 6.80 -17.29
CA GLU A 64 -1.15 8.14 -17.16
C GLU A 64 -0.17 9.23 -17.61
N ILE A 65 1.11 9.10 -17.23
CA ILE A 65 2.17 10.03 -17.66
C ILE A 65 2.30 10.02 -19.18
N LEU A 66 2.23 8.86 -19.83
CA LEU A 66 2.33 8.76 -21.29
C LEU A 66 1.11 9.35 -21.99
N THR A 67 -0.11 9.02 -21.58
CA THR A 67 -1.34 9.61 -22.14
C THR A 67 -1.35 11.14 -21.97
N MET A 68 -0.98 11.64 -20.80
CA MET A 68 -0.90 13.08 -20.55
C MET A 68 0.19 13.74 -21.40
N SER A 69 1.36 13.11 -21.52
CA SER A 69 2.46 13.63 -22.36
C SER A 69 2.06 13.67 -23.84
N ALA A 70 1.36 12.65 -24.33
CA ALA A 70 0.85 12.61 -25.70
C ALA A 70 -0.19 13.72 -25.95
N ARG A 71 -1.20 13.83 -25.07
CA ARG A 71 -2.24 14.87 -25.18
C ARG A 71 -1.66 16.28 -25.06
N MET A 72 -0.71 16.50 -24.14
CA MET A 72 -0.06 17.80 -23.95
C MET A 72 0.83 18.17 -25.13
N ALA A 73 1.61 17.24 -25.69
CA ALA A 73 2.43 17.48 -26.86
C ALA A 73 1.59 17.96 -28.06
N VAL A 74 0.45 17.31 -28.30
CA VAL A 74 -0.44 17.64 -29.42
C VAL A 74 -1.23 18.93 -29.16
N THR A 75 -1.64 19.18 -27.92
CA THR A 75 -2.44 20.36 -27.55
C THR A 75 -1.61 21.64 -27.51
N THR A 76 -0.43 21.58 -26.90
CA THR A 76 0.46 22.74 -26.72
C THR A 76 1.40 22.94 -27.90
N GLY A 77 1.75 21.86 -28.61
CA GLY A 77 2.79 21.86 -29.63
C GLY A 77 4.21 21.96 -29.07
N ASP A 78 4.40 21.80 -27.76
CA ASP A 78 5.72 21.81 -27.13
C ASP A 78 6.40 20.43 -27.21
N SER A 79 7.56 20.42 -27.86
CA SER A 79 8.43 19.24 -28.06
C SER A 79 8.95 18.59 -26.77
N GLN A 80 8.94 19.31 -25.64
CA GLN A 80 9.36 18.74 -24.35
C GLN A 80 8.45 17.59 -23.91
N TRP A 81 7.15 17.68 -24.17
CA TRP A 81 6.19 16.62 -23.86
C TRP A 81 6.41 15.37 -24.71
N GLN A 82 6.78 15.54 -25.98
CA GLN A 82 7.12 14.42 -26.85
C GLN A 82 8.45 13.76 -26.44
N THR A 83 9.41 14.55 -25.95
CA THR A 83 10.67 14.05 -25.39
C THR A 83 10.41 13.22 -24.13
N ARG A 84 9.60 13.75 -23.21
CA ARG A 84 9.15 13.04 -22.00
C ARG A 84 8.42 11.74 -22.32
N TYR A 85 7.55 11.73 -23.34
CA TYR A 85 6.89 10.51 -23.80
C TYR A 85 7.90 9.43 -24.21
N ARG A 86 8.89 9.78 -25.04
CA ARG A 86 9.91 8.84 -25.54
C ARG A 86 10.84 8.31 -24.45
N GLU A 87 11.04 9.05 -23.37
CA GLU A 87 11.83 8.59 -22.22
C GLU A 87 11.10 7.52 -21.39
N PHE A 88 9.77 7.65 -21.24
CA PHE A 88 8.97 6.79 -20.37
C PHE A 88 8.41 5.54 -21.08
N GLU A 89 8.18 5.60 -22.39
CA GLU A 89 7.59 4.49 -23.17
C GLU A 89 8.37 3.16 -23.04
N PRO A 90 9.72 3.11 -23.15
CA PRO A 90 10.46 1.85 -23.01
C PRO A 90 10.41 1.28 -21.59
N GLY A 91 10.29 2.16 -20.59
CA GLY A 91 10.18 1.78 -19.17
C GLY A 91 8.88 1.02 -18.92
N LEU A 92 7.75 1.56 -19.37
CA LEU A 92 6.45 0.93 -19.23
C LEU A 92 6.42 -0.46 -19.91
N ALA A 93 6.94 -0.57 -21.13
CA ALA A 93 6.99 -1.84 -21.86
C ALA A 93 7.76 -2.92 -21.09
N LYS A 94 8.90 -2.55 -20.49
CA LYS A 94 9.72 -3.46 -19.67
C LYS A 94 9.00 -3.85 -18.37
N THR A 95 8.35 -2.91 -17.70
CA THR A 95 7.60 -3.16 -16.46
C THR A 95 6.43 -4.10 -16.71
N ILE A 96 5.72 -3.94 -17.83
CA ILE A 96 4.66 -4.86 -18.27
C ILE A 96 5.24 -6.26 -18.50
N GLN A 97 6.36 -6.37 -19.22
CA GLN A 97 7.00 -7.66 -19.49
C GLN A 97 7.45 -8.39 -18.20
N GLU A 98 7.98 -7.65 -17.23
CA GLU A 98 8.33 -8.18 -15.90
C GLU A 98 7.09 -8.67 -15.14
N ALA A 99 6.00 -7.89 -15.14
CA ALA A 99 4.73 -8.27 -14.50
C ALA A 99 4.14 -9.55 -15.11
N VAL A 100 4.18 -9.68 -16.44
CA VAL A 100 3.72 -10.86 -17.17
C VAL A 100 4.56 -12.10 -16.83
N SER A 101 5.88 -11.95 -16.67
CA SER A 101 6.77 -13.06 -16.32
C SER A 101 6.53 -13.63 -14.90
N LEU A 102 5.93 -12.83 -14.01
CA LEU A 102 5.68 -13.20 -12.62
C LEU A 102 4.32 -13.90 -12.42
N ALA A 103 3.41 -13.89 -13.41
CA ALA A 103 2.06 -14.43 -13.31
C ALA A 103 1.68 -15.44 -14.43
N PRO A 104 2.34 -16.61 -14.52
CA PRO A 104 2.13 -17.58 -15.61
C PRO A 104 0.84 -18.44 -15.48
N HIS A 105 -0.11 -18.10 -14.62
CA HIS A 105 -1.29 -18.92 -14.36
C HIS A 105 -2.31 -18.87 -15.52
N VAL A 106 -2.98 -20.00 -15.76
CA VAL A 106 -4.04 -20.14 -16.78
C VAL A 106 -5.18 -19.17 -16.42
N GLY A 107 -5.35 -18.12 -17.23
CA GLY A 107 -6.28 -17.01 -16.99
C GLY A 107 -5.60 -15.64 -17.14
N ALA A 108 -4.39 -15.47 -16.62
CA ALA A 108 -3.63 -14.22 -16.76
C ALA A 108 -3.15 -13.99 -18.20
N ALA A 109 -2.86 -15.06 -18.96
CA ALA A 109 -2.38 -14.97 -20.33
C ALA A 109 -3.38 -14.30 -21.30
N GLU A 110 -4.68 -14.55 -21.12
CA GLU A 110 -5.74 -13.96 -21.97
C GLU A 110 -5.93 -12.48 -21.66
N VAL A 111 -5.94 -12.13 -20.36
CA VAL A 111 -6.02 -10.74 -19.88
C VAL A 111 -4.81 -9.93 -20.33
N VAL A 112 -3.61 -10.51 -20.26
CA VAL A 112 -2.36 -9.91 -20.75
C VAL A 112 -2.39 -9.72 -22.27
N ALA A 113 -2.88 -10.70 -23.03
CA ALA A 113 -3.01 -10.57 -24.47
C ALA A 113 -3.97 -9.43 -24.85
N ARG A 114 -5.12 -9.33 -24.17
CA ARG A 114 -6.10 -8.26 -24.39
C ARG A 114 -5.52 -6.89 -24.03
N ALA A 115 -4.85 -6.76 -22.89
CA ALA A 115 -4.17 -5.52 -22.49
C ALA A 115 -3.06 -5.13 -23.48
N SER A 116 -2.29 -6.10 -23.97
CA SER A 116 -1.23 -5.85 -24.94
C SER A 116 -1.78 -5.34 -26.28
N VAL A 117 -2.91 -5.89 -26.74
CA VAL A 117 -3.58 -5.45 -27.99
C VAL A 117 -4.08 -4.01 -27.83
N ALA A 118 -4.76 -3.70 -26.73
CA ALA A 118 -5.27 -2.35 -26.46
C ALA A 118 -4.13 -1.32 -26.34
N ASN A 119 -3.06 -1.67 -25.62
CA ASN A 119 -1.88 -0.81 -25.49
C ASN A 119 -1.19 -0.56 -26.84
N MET A 120 -1.04 -1.60 -27.67
CA MET A 120 -0.48 -1.44 -29.02
C MET A 120 -1.32 -0.49 -29.88
N ALA A 121 -2.65 -0.58 -29.81
CA ALA A 121 -3.55 0.31 -30.52
C ALA A 121 -3.37 1.76 -30.05
N MET A 122 -3.31 2.00 -28.73
CA MET A 122 -3.08 3.34 -28.17
C MET A 122 -1.73 3.92 -28.61
N VAL A 123 -0.64 3.16 -28.50
CA VAL A 123 0.70 3.60 -28.91
C VAL A 123 0.75 3.93 -30.40
N GLN A 124 0.07 3.15 -31.24
CA GLN A 124 -0.05 3.44 -32.67
C GLN A 124 -0.80 4.76 -32.93
N MET A 125 -1.89 5.01 -32.19
CA MET A 125 -2.63 6.27 -32.28
C MET A 125 -1.79 7.45 -31.79
N GLU A 126 -1.01 7.28 -30.73
CA GLU A 126 -0.10 8.30 -30.17
C GLU A 126 1.03 8.65 -31.13
N HIS A 127 1.68 7.64 -31.72
CA HIS A 127 2.69 7.86 -32.76
C HIS A 127 2.11 8.55 -33.99
N LYS A 128 0.93 8.12 -34.45
CA LYS A 128 0.25 8.77 -35.57
C LYS A 128 -0.14 10.22 -35.25
N ALA A 129 -0.58 10.49 -34.02
CA ALA A 129 -0.89 11.85 -33.56
C ALA A 129 0.37 12.73 -33.52
N PHE A 130 1.52 12.20 -33.12
CA PHE A 130 2.80 12.92 -33.18
C PHE A 130 3.23 13.22 -34.63
N GLU A 131 3.05 12.28 -35.56
CA GLU A 131 3.33 12.51 -36.98
C GLU A 131 2.44 13.61 -37.56
N LEU A 132 1.13 13.55 -37.31
CA LEU A 132 0.16 14.56 -37.73
C LEU A 132 0.48 15.94 -37.13
N ALA A 133 0.82 16.00 -35.84
CA ALA A 133 1.23 17.24 -35.17
C ALA A 133 2.53 17.82 -35.78
N GLY A 134 3.47 16.95 -36.17
CA GLY A 134 4.70 17.34 -36.86
C GLY A 134 4.49 17.86 -38.29
N GLN A 135 3.42 17.43 -38.96
CA GLN A 135 2.99 17.90 -40.28
C GLN A 135 2.06 19.13 -40.22
N ALA A 136 1.91 19.76 -39.05
CA ALA A 136 1.01 20.88 -38.79
C ALA A 136 -0.50 20.55 -38.85
N HIS A 137 -0.88 19.28 -38.87
CA HIS A 137 -2.28 18.81 -38.78
C HIS A 137 -2.71 18.60 -37.32
N ARG A 138 -2.63 19.67 -36.50
CA ARG A 138 -2.87 19.56 -35.04
C ARG A 138 -4.31 19.21 -34.67
N GLU A 139 -5.30 19.71 -35.40
CA GLU A 139 -6.70 19.42 -35.10
C GLU A 139 -7.06 17.96 -35.40
N GLU A 140 -6.47 17.37 -36.45
CA GLU A 140 -6.59 15.92 -36.73
C GLU A 140 -5.86 15.08 -35.68
N ALA A 141 -4.68 15.52 -35.22
CA ALA A 141 -3.94 14.87 -34.15
C ALA A 141 -4.71 14.89 -32.81
N LYS A 142 -5.37 16.02 -32.49
CA LYS A 142 -6.25 16.13 -31.32
C LYS A 142 -7.47 15.22 -31.48
N ALA A 143 -8.16 15.30 -32.62
CA ALA A 143 -9.33 14.45 -32.88
C ALA A 143 -9.01 12.95 -32.71
N LEU A 144 -7.78 12.52 -33.03
CA LEU A 144 -7.34 11.15 -32.82
C LEU A 144 -7.14 10.79 -31.33
N LEU A 145 -6.47 11.62 -30.52
CA LEU A 145 -6.18 11.36 -29.10
C LEU A 145 -7.35 11.62 -28.13
N PHE A 146 -8.36 12.35 -28.61
CA PHE A 146 -9.61 12.62 -27.90
C PHE A 146 -10.81 11.90 -28.57
N SER A 147 -10.54 10.88 -29.39
CA SER A 147 -11.59 10.06 -30.01
C SER A 147 -12.18 9.04 -29.02
N ASP A 148 -13.44 8.68 -29.25
CA ASP A 148 -14.11 7.58 -28.53
C ASP A 148 -13.34 6.26 -28.65
N GLU A 149 -12.68 6.02 -29.80
CA GLU A 149 -11.84 4.83 -30.01
C GLU A 149 -10.62 4.84 -29.08
N TYR A 150 -9.93 5.98 -28.91
CA TYR A 150 -8.80 6.08 -28.00
C TYR A 150 -9.23 5.86 -26.54
N ASP A 151 -10.34 6.50 -26.14
CA ASP A 151 -10.87 6.33 -24.78
C ASP A 151 -11.40 4.90 -24.57
N HIS A 152 -11.97 4.24 -25.60
CA HIS A 152 -12.35 2.84 -25.56
C HIS A 152 -11.14 1.92 -25.34
N GLN A 153 -10.05 2.10 -26.10
CA GLN A 153 -8.82 1.31 -25.92
C GLN A 153 -8.21 1.55 -24.53
N LYS A 154 -8.24 2.79 -24.03
CA LYS A 154 -7.79 3.12 -22.67
C LYS A 154 -8.63 2.42 -21.60
N GLN A 155 -9.94 2.36 -21.76
CA GLN A 155 -10.84 1.62 -20.87
C GLN A 155 -10.59 0.11 -20.92
N VAL A 156 -10.41 -0.47 -22.11
CA VAL A 156 -10.09 -1.90 -22.28
C VAL A 156 -8.75 -2.23 -21.62
N TYR A 157 -7.76 -1.35 -21.75
CA TYR A 157 -6.46 -1.49 -21.09
C TYR A 157 -6.58 -1.42 -19.56
N ALA A 158 -7.25 -0.40 -19.03
CA ALA A 158 -7.45 -0.21 -17.59
C ALA A 158 -8.23 -1.38 -16.97
N ALA A 159 -9.35 -1.78 -17.58
CA ALA A 159 -10.14 -2.92 -17.11
C ALA A 159 -9.36 -4.23 -17.14
N SER A 160 -8.47 -4.41 -18.13
CA SER A 160 -7.60 -5.58 -18.18
C SER A 160 -6.50 -5.55 -17.09
N MET A 161 -6.01 -4.38 -16.69
CA MET A 161 -5.07 -4.26 -15.57
C MET A 161 -5.73 -4.52 -14.22
N ASP A 162 -6.97 -4.09 -14.02
CA ASP A 162 -7.76 -4.38 -12.81
C ASP A 162 -8.10 -5.87 -12.71
N GLU A 163 -8.46 -6.49 -13.83
CA GLU A 163 -8.71 -7.94 -13.89
C GLU A 163 -7.43 -8.74 -13.61
N LEU A 164 -6.28 -8.26 -14.12
CA LEU A 164 -4.97 -8.87 -13.85
C LEU A 164 -4.59 -8.77 -12.37
N ASP A 165 -4.79 -7.60 -11.73
CA ASP A 165 -4.55 -7.43 -10.29
C ASP A 165 -5.42 -8.40 -9.47
N THR A 166 -6.71 -8.48 -9.80
CA THR A 166 -7.66 -9.39 -9.14
C THR A 166 -7.23 -10.86 -9.28
N LEU A 167 -6.82 -11.29 -10.48
CA LEU A 167 -6.34 -12.65 -10.71
C LEU A 167 -5.06 -12.96 -9.92
N ILE A 168 -4.15 -12.01 -9.80
CA ILE A 168 -2.90 -12.22 -9.05
C ILE A 168 -3.18 -12.24 -7.54
N GLN A 169 -4.06 -11.37 -7.03
CA GLN A 169 -4.50 -11.42 -5.63
C GLN A 169 -5.16 -12.77 -5.30
N GLN A 170 -6.02 -13.28 -6.20
CA GLN A 170 -6.64 -14.59 -6.03
C GLN A 170 -5.61 -15.73 -6.04
N ALA A 171 -4.66 -15.71 -6.98
CA ALA A 171 -3.60 -16.73 -7.06
C ALA A 171 -2.72 -16.75 -5.81
N VAL A 172 -2.36 -15.57 -5.28
CA VAL A 172 -1.55 -15.45 -4.06
C VAL A 172 -2.33 -15.93 -2.84
N LYS A 173 -3.60 -15.56 -2.73
CA LYS A 173 -4.48 -16.03 -1.65
C LYS A 173 -4.63 -17.55 -1.69
N GLN A 174 -4.85 -18.11 -2.87
CA GLN A 174 -4.98 -19.56 -3.06
C GLN A 174 -3.68 -20.31 -2.73
N ALA A 175 -2.53 -19.77 -3.11
CA ALA A 175 -1.23 -20.34 -2.75
C ALA A 175 -0.96 -20.29 -1.23
N ALA A 176 -1.35 -19.20 -0.57
CA ALA A 176 -1.25 -19.07 0.89
C ALA A 176 -2.19 -20.05 1.60
N ASP A 177 -3.42 -20.22 1.11
CA ASP A 177 -4.40 -21.15 1.66
C ASP A 177 -3.96 -22.62 1.48
N ASP A 178 -3.42 -22.98 0.31
CA ASP A 178 -2.88 -24.32 0.04
C ASP A 178 -1.70 -24.68 0.96
N GLU A 179 -0.76 -23.76 1.16
CA GLU A 179 0.37 -23.98 2.08
C GLU A 179 -0.10 -24.00 3.55
N THR A 180 -1.12 -23.20 3.90
CA THR A 180 -1.76 -23.26 5.23
C THR A 180 -2.46 -24.60 5.46
N GLN A 181 -3.12 -25.16 4.44
CA GLN A 181 -3.71 -26.51 4.52
C GLN A 181 -2.64 -27.58 4.66
N ARG A 182 -1.53 -27.51 3.91
CA ARG A 182 -0.39 -28.43 4.06
C ARG A 182 0.23 -28.35 5.46
N ALA A 183 0.40 -27.16 6.01
CA ALA A 183 0.87 -26.97 7.38
C ALA A 183 -0.10 -27.59 8.40
N LYS A 184 -1.41 -27.44 8.23
CA LYS A 184 -2.43 -28.10 9.07
C LYS A 184 -2.32 -29.64 8.98
N ILE A 185 -2.14 -30.19 7.78
CA ILE A 185 -1.92 -31.64 7.59
C ILE A 185 -0.64 -32.08 8.32
N ALA A 186 0.44 -31.32 8.24
CA ALA A 186 1.68 -31.64 8.95
C ALA A 186 1.53 -31.62 10.48
N VAL A 187 0.74 -30.68 11.03
CA VAL A 187 0.38 -30.66 12.45
C VAL A 187 -0.41 -31.91 12.84
N VAL A 188 -1.35 -32.36 12.00
CA VAL A 188 -2.10 -33.60 12.23
C VAL A 188 -1.17 -34.82 12.18
N VAL A 189 -0.24 -34.88 11.21
CA VAL A 189 0.76 -35.96 11.15
C VAL A 189 1.64 -35.96 12.40
N ALA A 190 2.10 -34.79 12.86
CA ALA A 190 2.88 -34.67 14.10
C ALA A 190 2.07 -35.13 15.33
N ALA A 191 0.78 -34.76 15.40
CA ALA A 191 -0.13 -35.17 16.48
C ALA A 191 -0.36 -36.69 16.53
N ILE A 192 -0.19 -37.42 15.42
CA ILE A 192 -0.27 -38.88 15.36
C ILE A 192 1.11 -39.52 15.64
N ALA A 193 2.19 -38.94 15.11
CA ALA A 193 3.55 -39.47 15.23
C ALA A 193 4.12 -39.38 16.66
N LEU A 194 3.86 -38.29 17.39
CA LEU A 194 4.32 -38.08 18.77
C LEU A 194 3.82 -39.16 19.76
N PRO A 195 2.52 -39.51 19.78
CA PRO A 195 2.01 -40.62 20.60
C PRO A 195 2.62 -41.98 20.24
N LEU A 196 2.86 -42.25 18.96
CA LEU A 196 3.50 -43.50 18.51
C LEU A 196 4.97 -43.57 18.95
N LEU A 197 5.70 -42.46 18.87
CA LEU A 197 7.07 -42.35 19.41
C LEU A 197 7.09 -42.52 20.93
N LEU A 198 6.10 -41.98 21.64
CA LEU A 198 5.97 -42.14 23.09
C LEU A 198 5.68 -43.60 23.47
N ALA A 199 4.79 -44.26 22.75
CA ALA A 199 4.52 -45.70 22.91
C ALA A 199 5.77 -46.54 22.62
N PHE A 200 6.54 -46.18 21.59
CA PHE A 200 7.81 -46.82 21.28
C PHE A 200 8.85 -46.64 22.40
N TRP A 201 8.98 -45.44 22.96
CA TRP A 201 9.83 -45.18 24.13
C TRP A 201 9.37 -45.94 25.39
N LEU A 202 8.07 -46.10 25.61
CA LEU A 202 7.55 -46.91 26.71
C LEU A 202 7.89 -48.40 26.55
N VAL A 203 7.83 -48.93 25.33
CA VAL A 203 8.24 -50.32 25.04
C VAL A 203 9.74 -50.49 25.25
N THR A 204 10.57 -49.59 24.73
CA THR A 204 12.03 -49.65 24.92
C THR A 204 12.41 -49.59 26.41
N LEU A 205 11.82 -48.67 27.19
CA LEU A 205 12.03 -48.57 28.64
C LEU A 205 11.59 -49.82 29.42
N ARG A 206 10.50 -50.48 28.99
CA ARG A 206 10.07 -51.77 29.56
C ARG A 206 11.06 -52.88 29.25
N THR A 207 11.56 -52.96 28.02
CA THR A 207 12.54 -53.98 27.63
C THR A 207 13.87 -53.82 28.36
N THR A 208 14.35 -52.58 28.54
CA THR A 208 15.58 -52.31 29.32
C THR A 208 15.43 -52.64 30.80
N LYS A 209 14.25 -52.39 31.40
CA LYS A 209 13.95 -52.83 32.77
C LYS A 209 13.98 -54.35 32.90
N GLY A 210 13.37 -55.09 31.96
CA GLY A 210 13.38 -56.55 31.96
C GLY A 210 14.80 -57.16 31.88
N TRP A 211 15.71 -56.49 31.16
CA TRP A 211 17.12 -56.90 31.08
C TRP A 211 17.90 -56.63 32.37
N SER A 212 17.62 -55.54 33.09
CA SER A 212 18.26 -55.29 34.40
C SER A 212 17.95 -56.40 35.41
N SER A 213 16.73 -56.94 35.36
CA SER A 213 16.28 -58.07 36.19
C SER A 213 16.90 -59.41 35.78
N ALA A 214 17.19 -59.60 34.48
CA ALA A 214 17.83 -60.80 33.96
C ALA A 214 19.35 -60.80 34.25
N LEU A 215 20.00 -59.63 34.22
CA LEU A 215 21.41 -59.46 34.52
C LEU A 215 21.72 -59.73 36.01
N SER A 216 20.81 -59.36 36.92
CA SER A 216 20.95 -59.66 38.35
C SER A 216 20.84 -61.15 38.67
N LEU A 217 19.97 -61.90 37.97
CA LEU A 217 19.85 -63.36 38.13
C LEU A 217 21.09 -64.12 37.61
N SER A 218 21.68 -63.66 36.51
CA SER A 218 22.90 -64.27 35.95
C SER A 218 24.13 -64.02 36.85
N HIS A 219 24.17 -62.88 37.55
CA HIS A 219 25.22 -62.55 38.51
C HIS A 219 25.17 -63.44 39.77
N GLU A 220 23.97 -63.75 40.29
CA GLU A 220 23.80 -64.72 41.38
C GLU A 220 24.22 -66.15 40.98
N THR A 221 24.03 -66.52 39.71
CA THR A 221 24.37 -67.86 39.21
C THR A 221 25.89 -68.04 39.04
N LEU A 222 26.60 -66.98 38.62
CA LEU A 222 28.07 -66.95 38.54
C LEU A 222 28.76 -66.98 39.91
N LEU A 223 28.17 -66.31 40.91
CA LEU A 223 28.66 -66.36 42.30
C LEU A 223 28.52 -67.77 42.89
N ARG A 224 27.42 -68.47 42.59
CA ARG A 224 27.19 -69.85 43.05
C ARG A 224 28.22 -70.85 42.48
N GLN A 225 28.55 -70.75 41.20
CA GLN A 225 29.58 -71.59 40.54
C GLN A 225 31.00 -71.28 41.03
N SER A 226 31.29 -70.02 41.39
CA SER A 226 32.57 -69.64 42.00
C SER A 226 32.76 -70.23 43.40
N THR A 227 31.69 -70.38 44.19
CA THR A 227 31.75 -70.98 45.53
C THR A 227 31.83 -72.50 45.51
N GLU A 228 31.28 -73.17 44.50
CA GLU A 228 31.38 -74.64 44.37
C GLU A 228 32.76 -75.09 43.89
N LEU A 229 33.49 -74.28 43.11
CA LEU A 229 34.89 -74.55 42.73
C LEU A 229 35.89 -74.27 43.87
N ALA A 230 35.52 -73.47 44.87
CA ALA A 230 36.35 -73.17 46.03
C ALA A 230 36.30 -74.26 47.12
N GLN A 231 35.31 -75.15 47.09
CA GLN A 231 35.17 -76.28 48.03
C GLN A 231 35.79 -77.60 47.53
N LEU A 232 36.43 -77.60 46.35
CA LEU A 232 37.10 -78.77 45.77
C LEU A 232 38.63 -78.67 45.80
N ASN A 233 39.20 -77.92 46.75
CA ASN A 233 40.66 -77.89 46.94
C ASN A 233 41.04 -77.70 48.42
N GLU A 234 40.52 -78.56 49.29
CA GLU A 234 41.06 -78.76 50.63
C GLU A 234 42.04 -79.94 50.58
N GLY A 235 43.32 -79.62 50.43
CA GLY A 235 44.40 -80.60 50.41
C GLY A 235 45.73 -79.90 50.62
N LEU A 236 46.10 -79.78 51.90
CA LEU A 236 47.47 -79.53 52.39
C LEU A 236 48.16 -78.26 51.86
N ASP A 237 48.44 -77.29 52.74
CA ASP A 237 49.75 -77.34 53.38
C ASP A 237 49.94 -76.25 54.42
N ALA A 238 50.35 -76.72 55.59
CA ALA A 238 50.79 -75.98 56.76
C ALA A 238 52.17 -75.34 56.54
N THR A 239 52.36 -74.56 55.47
CA THR A 239 53.66 -73.96 55.15
C THR A 239 53.57 -72.56 54.52
N VAL A 240 52.69 -71.69 55.01
CA VAL A 240 52.69 -70.25 54.63
C VAL A 240 52.57 -69.30 55.84
N ALA A 241 52.50 -69.84 57.07
CA ALA A 241 52.39 -69.03 58.28
C ALA A 241 53.69 -68.29 58.67
N GLU A 242 54.84 -68.61 58.06
CA GLU A 242 56.13 -68.03 58.46
C GLU A 242 56.68 -66.98 57.46
N GLN A 243 56.27 -66.99 56.19
CA GLN A 243 56.67 -65.97 55.20
C GLN A 243 55.69 -64.78 55.07
N THR A 244 54.58 -64.78 55.82
CA THR A 244 53.51 -63.77 55.70
C THR A 244 53.64 -62.56 56.64
N TYR A 245 54.78 -62.35 57.31
CA TYR A 245 54.99 -61.14 58.11
C TYR A 245 55.71 -60.03 57.33
N GLU A 246 56.81 -60.33 56.63
CA GLU A 246 57.55 -59.33 55.84
C GLU A 246 56.79 -58.87 54.59
N LEU A 247 56.10 -59.79 53.90
CA LEU A 247 55.27 -59.47 52.73
C LEU A 247 54.03 -58.60 53.09
N LYS A 248 53.52 -58.69 54.32
CA LYS A 248 52.39 -57.86 54.78
C LYS A 248 52.79 -56.41 55.07
N VAL A 249 54.03 -56.18 55.49
CA VAL A 249 54.56 -54.82 55.75
C VAL A 249 54.88 -54.13 54.42
N SER A 250 55.59 -54.78 53.50
CA SER A 250 55.89 -54.21 52.18
C SER A 250 54.63 -54.01 51.31
N ARG A 251 53.65 -54.92 51.39
CA ARG A 251 52.34 -54.75 50.74
C ARG A 251 51.53 -53.60 51.33
N ARG A 252 51.63 -53.31 52.64
CA ARG A 252 50.96 -52.16 53.27
C ARG A 252 51.53 -50.83 52.79
N GLU A 253 52.86 -50.72 52.64
CA GLU A 253 53.50 -49.52 52.10
C GLU A 253 53.21 -49.33 50.60
N ALA A 254 53.31 -50.40 49.80
CA ALA A 254 52.99 -50.34 48.37
C ALA A 254 51.52 -49.97 48.11
N LEU A 255 50.58 -50.50 48.92
CA LEU A 255 49.17 -50.12 48.85
C LEU A 255 48.93 -48.68 49.30
N ARG A 256 49.66 -48.18 50.31
CA ARG A 256 49.56 -46.76 50.71
C ARG A 256 50.01 -45.82 49.59
N LEU A 257 51.18 -46.08 48.99
CA LEU A 257 51.72 -45.27 47.90
C LEU A 257 50.85 -45.37 46.63
N LEU A 258 50.26 -46.52 46.33
CA LEU A 258 49.29 -46.68 45.24
C LEU A 258 47.98 -45.95 45.51
N ASP A 259 47.47 -45.96 46.75
CA ASP A 259 46.26 -45.22 47.13
C ASP A 259 46.50 -43.71 47.10
N GLU A 260 47.68 -43.25 47.53
CA GLU A 260 48.11 -41.85 47.46
C GLU A 260 48.30 -41.39 46.01
N SER A 261 48.93 -42.22 45.16
CA SER A 261 49.08 -41.97 43.72
C SER A 261 47.72 -41.98 42.99
N ARG A 262 46.81 -42.89 43.36
CA ARG A 262 45.43 -42.89 42.84
C ARG A 262 44.68 -41.62 43.23
N ARG A 263 44.74 -41.22 44.50
CA ARG A 263 44.11 -39.98 44.98
C ARG A 263 44.62 -38.76 44.23
N ARG A 264 45.94 -38.64 44.08
CA ARG A 264 46.58 -37.55 43.32
C ARG A 264 46.22 -37.55 41.84
N SER A 265 46.12 -38.74 41.23
CA SER A 265 45.68 -38.89 39.84
C SER A 265 44.21 -38.51 39.65
N THR A 266 43.33 -38.89 40.59
CA THR A 266 41.92 -38.46 40.57
C THR A 266 41.74 -36.96 40.83
N GLU A 267 42.53 -36.36 41.72
CA GLU A 267 42.51 -34.91 41.96
C GLU A 267 42.98 -34.13 40.73
N LEU A 268 44.05 -34.57 40.07
CA LEU A 268 44.54 -33.96 38.83
C LEU A 268 43.54 -34.12 37.68
N ALA A 269 42.89 -35.28 37.57
CA ALA A 269 41.83 -35.50 36.57
C ALA A 269 40.61 -34.59 36.83
N GLN A 270 40.22 -34.39 38.09
CA GLN A 270 39.17 -33.43 38.46
C GLN A 270 39.57 -31.98 38.16
N GLN A 271 40.81 -31.56 38.47
CA GLN A 271 41.29 -30.23 38.13
C GLN A 271 41.35 -30.00 36.61
N ALA A 272 41.81 -30.99 35.85
CA ALA A 272 41.85 -30.91 34.39
C ALA A 272 40.44 -30.80 33.78
N GLU A 273 39.47 -31.54 34.31
CA GLU A 273 38.08 -31.45 33.87
C GLU A 273 37.44 -30.09 34.19
N VAL A 274 37.66 -29.55 35.39
CA VAL A 274 37.16 -28.21 35.78
C VAL A 274 37.80 -27.12 34.92
N LEU A 275 39.11 -27.20 34.68
CA LEU A 275 39.81 -26.29 33.76
C LEU A 275 39.23 -26.39 32.36
N ARG A 276 39.02 -27.59 31.83
CA ARG A 276 38.45 -27.78 30.49
C ARG A 276 37.04 -27.19 30.40
N GLN A 277 36.17 -27.47 31.38
CA GLN A 277 34.82 -26.90 31.44
C GLN A 277 34.83 -25.36 31.51
N THR A 278 35.73 -24.78 32.31
CA THR A 278 35.87 -23.32 32.41
C THR A 278 36.38 -22.72 31.10
N THR A 279 37.33 -23.38 30.43
CA THR A 279 37.89 -22.92 29.15
C THR A 279 36.86 -23.05 28.03
N ASP A 280 36.09 -24.15 28.01
CA ASP A 280 35.01 -24.38 27.05
C ASP A 280 33.87 -23.37 27.25
N GLN A 281 33.48 -23.07 28.50
CA GLN A 281 32.49 -22.04 28.82
C GLN A 281 32.97 -20.64 28.43
N LEU A 282 34.24 -20.31 28.69
CA LEU A 282 34.81 -19.04 28.27
C LEU A 282 34.81 -18.92 26.75
N ARG A 283 35.25 -19.96 26.05
CA ARG A 283 35.27 -20.01 24.58
C ARG A 283 33.86 -19.89 24.00
N GLU A 284 32.88 -20.63 24.53
CA GLU A 284 31.48 -20.53 24.09
C GLU A 284 30.91 -19.12 24.34
N SER A 285 31.22 -18.51 25.49
CA SER A 285 30.83 -17.12 25.80
C SER A 285 31.48 -16.11 24.86
N GLU A 286 32.78 -16.25 24.56
CA GLU A 286 33.51 -15.39 23.63
C GLU A 286 33.00 -15.53 22.20
N GLU A 287 32.81 -16.77 21.71
CA GLU A 287 32.25 -17.04 20.39
C GLU A 287 30.82 -16.47 20.26
N ARG A 288 30.02 -16.59 21.32
CA ARG A 288 28.66 -16.02 21.35
C ARG A 288 28.67 -14.49 21.37
N PHE A 289 29.58 -13.87 22.14
CA PHE A 289 29.74 -12.42 22.16
C PHE A 289 30.22 -11.90 20.80
N HIS A 290 31.29 -12.48 20.26
CA HIS A 290 31.86 -12.08 18.99
C HIS A 290 30.86 -12.29 17.85
N GLY A 291 30.13 -13.41 17.86
CA GLY A 291 29.05 -13.66 16.91
C GLY A 291 27.92 -12.63 16.98
N ALA A 292 27.50 -12.22 18.17
CA ALA A 292 26.47 -11.18 18.34
C ALA A 292 26.98 -9.78 17.95
N PHE A 293 28.25 -9.48 18.25
CA PHE A 293 28.92 -8.25 17.89
C PHE A 293 29.02 -8.09 16.36
N GLU A 294 29.48 -9.13 15.65
CA GLU A 294 29.61 -9.13 14.19
C GLU A 294 28.29 -9.23 13.43
N ALA A 295 27.31 -9.98 13.95
CA ALA A 295 26.01 -10.15 13.28
C ALA A 295 25.03 -8.99 13.52
N SER A 296 25.38 -8.01 14.37
CA SER A 296 24.53 -6.84 14.63
C SER A 296 24.34 -6.01 13.35
N ALA A 297 23.10 -5.67 13.03
CA ALA A 297 22.76 -4.77 11.93
C ALA A 297 23.08 -3.28 12.23
N VAL A 298 23.38 -2.97 13.49
CA VAL A 298 23.82 -1.64 13.94
C VAL A 298 25.34 -1.67 14.09
N GLY A 299 26.01 -0.57 13.74
CA GLY A 299 27.45 -0.43 13.97
C GLY A 299 27.74 -0.42 15.47
N ILE A 300 28.68 -1.25 15.92
CA ILE A 300 29.12 -1.29 17.32
C ILE A 300 30.62 -1.04 17.36
N ALA A 301 31.05 -0.21 18.30
CA ALA A 301 32.45 0.03 18.54
C ALA A 301 32.77 0.09 20.04
N LEU A 302 33.89 -0.50 20.42
CA LEU A 302 34.59 -0.20 21.66
C LEU A 302 35.57 0.94 21.40
N VAL A 303 35.48 2.00 22.18
CA VAL A 303 36.26 3.22 21.97
C VAL A 303 37.04 3.56 23.22
N ALA A 304 38.34 3.80 23.11
CA ALA A 304 39.17 4.22 24.23
C ALA A 304 38.72 5.59 24.78
N PRO A 305 39.02 5.93 26.05
CA PRO A 305 38.71 7.24 26.62
C PRO A 305 39.33 8.43 25.85
N ASP A 306 40.39 8.20 25.07
CA ASP A 306 41.02 9.19 24.19
C ASP A 306 40.36 9.30 22.79
N GLY A 307 39.37 8.46 22.52
CA GLY A 307 38.59 8.43 21.27
C GLY A 307 39.09 7.46 20.20
N ARG A 308 40.20 6.75 20.43
CA ARG A 308 40.67 5.73 19.48
C ARG A 308 39.73 4.52 19.45
N TRP A 309 39.55 3.94 18.28
CA TRP A 309 38.80 2.71 18.11
C TRP A 309 39.62 1.54 18.66
N LEU A 310 39.01 0.73 19.53
CA LEU A 310 39.62 -0.48 20.09
C LEU A 310 39.16 -1.72 19.34
N GLU A 311 37.86 -1.80 19.08
CA GLU A 311 37.21 -2.89 18.36
C GLU A 311 35.97 -2.34 17.65
N ILE A 312 35.69 -2.82 16.45
CA ILE A 312 34.58 -2.37 15.62
C ILE A 312 33.99 -3.57 14.91
N ASN A 313 32.68 -3.59 14.73
CA ASN A 313 32.04 -4.66 13.98
C ASN A 313 31.97 -4.36 12.49
N ARG A 314 31.67 -5.38 11.70
CA ARG A 314 31.45 -5.26 10.26
C ARG A 314 30.41 -4.21 9.87
N ALA A 315 29.29 -4.11 10.60
CA ALA A 315 28.23 -3.15 10.25
C ALA A 315 28.70 -1.70 10.30
N LEU A 316 29.55 -1.32 11.27
CA LEU A 316 30.10 0.02 11.31
C LEU A 316 30.94 0.32 10.06
N CYS A 317 31.80 -0.63 9.65
CA CYS A 317 32.58 -0.51 8.43
C CYS A 317 31.70 -0.32 7.19
N GLU A 318 30.59 -1.05 7.09
CA GLU A 318 29.62 -0.92 5.99
C GLU A 318 28.91 0.44 5.98
N ILE A 319 28.54 0.97 7.16
CA ILE A 319 27.89 2.28 7.31
C ILE A 319 28.80 3.42 6.84
N VAL A 320 30.08 3.42 7.22
CA VAL A 320 31.01 4.53 6.93
C VAL A 320 31.94 4.27 5.74
N GLY A 321 31.97 3.06 5.20
CA GLY A 321 32.74 2.68 4.01
C GLY A 321 34.24 2.56 4.20
N TYR A 322 34.73 2.59 5.45
CA TYR A 322 36.13 2.35 5.80
C TYR A 322 36.35 0.87 6.10
N THR A 323 37.57 0.37 5.86
CA THR A 323 37.94 -0.96 6.33
C THR A 323 38.22 -0.95 7.83
N ASP A 324 38.16 -2.13 8.46
CA ASP A 324 38.47 -2.29 9.87
C ASP A 324 39.84 -1.68 10.24
N SER A 325 40.88 -2.04 9.47
CA SER A 325 42.23 -1.52 9.63
C SER A 325 42.36 0.00 9.47
N GLU A 326 41.55 0.61 8.60
CA GLU A 326 41.55 2.06 8.38
C GLU A 326 40.91 2.78 9.56
N LEU A 327 39.79 2.26 10.08
CA LEU A 327 39.14 2.83 11.25
C LEU A 327 40.03 2.68 12.49
N LEU A 328 40.54 1.48 12.78
CA LEU A 328 41.42 1.23 13.93
C LEU A 328 42.71 2.08 13.93
N ALA A 329 43.16 2.56 12.77
CA ALA A 329 44.29 3.49 12.65
C ALA A 329 43.94 4.95 13.01
N THR A 330 42.68 5.26 13.30
CA THR A 330 42.16 6.62 13.53
C THR A 330 41.37 6.71 14.85
N ASN A 331 40.46 7.67 14.93
CA ASN A 331 39.58 7.92 16.08
C ASN A 331 38.21 8.41 15.58
N PHE A 332 37.22 8.47 16.47
CA PHE A 332 35.88 8.87 16.05
C PHE A 332 35.79 10.35 15.64
N GLN A 333 36.68 11.19 16.13
CA GLN A 333 36.72 12.61 15.80
C GLN A 333 37.05 12.82 14.32
N ALA A 334 37.92 11.99 13.74
CA ALA A 334 38.35 12.08 12.34
C ALA A 334 37.22 11.85 11.33
N ILE A 335 36.22 11.05 11.68
CA ILE A 335 35.08 10.75 10.82
C ILE A 335 33.80 11.49 11.24
N THR A 336 33.84 12.30 12.30
CA THR A 336 32.71 13.13 12.71
C THR A 336 32.69 14.43 11.92
N HIS A 337 31.51 14.87 11.46
CA HIS A 337 31.37 16.13 10.75
C HIS A 337 31.83 17.31 11.64
N PRO A 338 32.60 18.28 11.12
CA PRO A 338 33.20 19.35 11.93
C PRO A 338 32.19 20.14 12.78
N ASP A 339 31.03 20.47 12.21
CA ASP A 339 29.97 21.21 12.92
C ASP A 339 29.39 20.44 14.12
N ASP A 340 29.43 19.11 14.09
CA ASP A 340 28.81 18.26 15.11
C ASP A 340 29.83 17.82 16.18
N LEU A 341 31.13 17.92 15.88
CA LEU A 341 32.22 17.44 16.73
C LEU A 341 32.23 18.11 18.12
N THR A 342 32.01 19.42 18.17
CA THR A 342 32.03 20.17 19.44
C THR A 342 30.92 19.71 20.39
N ALA A 343 29.72 19.48 19.85
CA ALA A 343 28.58 19.00 20.64
C ALA A 343 28.81 17.58 21.17
N ASP A 344 29.39 16.70 20.35
CA ASP A 344 29.72 15.33 20.72
C ASP A 344 30.78 15.25 21.83
N LEU A 345 31.86 16.04 21.70
CA LEU A 345 32.94 16.09 22.69
C LEU A 345 32.46 16.60 24.05
N GLU A 346 31.51 17.53 24.10
CA GLU A 346 30.92 17.97 25.38
C GLU A 346 30.14 16.83 26.05
N GLN A 347 29.39 16.02 25.29
CA GLN A 347 28.70 14.86 25.88
C GLN A 347 29.70 13.81 26.39
N VAL A 348 30.79 13.57 25.65
CA VAL A 348 31.89 12.68 26.10
C VAL A 348 32.51 13.19 27.41
N ARG A 349 32.77 14.50 27.53
CA ARG A 349 33.31 15.10 28.76
C ARG A 349 32.39 14.86 29.95
N ARG A 350 31.08 15.10 29.77
CA ARG A 350 30.06 14.92 30.82
C ARG A 350 29.93 13.45 31.24
N LEU A 351 30.00 12.52 30.28
CA LEU A 351 29.99 11.07 30.53
C LEU A 351 31.23 10.62 31.32
N LEU A 352 32.43 11.10 30.95
CA LEU A 352 33.67 10.81 31.67
C LEU A 352 33.66 11.37 33.10
N ALA A 353 33.11 12.58 33.28
CA ALA A 353 32.94 13.23 34.58
C ALA A 353 31.87 12.54 35.46
N GLY A 354 31.08 11.62 34.90
CA GLY A 354 29.99 10.94 35.62
C GLY A 354 28.74 11.81 35.82
N GLU A 355 28.65 12.94 35.10
CA GLU A 355 27.44 13.79 35.07
C GLU A 355 26.28 13.11 34.33
N LEU A 356 26.60 12.18 33.43
CA LEU A 356 25.65 11.37 32.66
C LEU A 356 26.03 9.89 32.75
N PRO A 357 25.04 8.96 32.83
CA PRO A 357 25.31 7.52 32.75
C PRO A 357 25.52 7.03 31.30
N ASN A 358 24.90 7.71 30.34
CA ASN A 358 25.00 7.49 28.89
C ASN A 358 24.49 8.76 28.17
N TYR A 359 24.70 8.84 26.86
CA TYR A 359 24.07 9.87 26.03
C TYR A 359 23.66 9.34 24.66
N GLN A 360 22.73 10.04 24.03
CA GLN A 360 22.31 9.80 22.65
C GLN A 360 22.28 11.13 21.88
N LEU A 361 22.67 11.10 20.61
CA LEU A 361 22.44 12.22 19.70
C LEU A 361 22.34 11.78 18.24
N GLU A 362 21.65 12.58 17.43
CA GLU A 362 21.78 12.52 15.97
C GLU A 362 22.94 13.41 15.54
N LYS A 363 23.90 12.85 14.80
CA LYS A 363 25.01 13.60 14.21
C LYS A 363 25.36 13.07 12.83
N ARG A 364 26.33 13.70 12.17
CA ARG A 364 26.78 13.31 10.84
C ARG A 364 28.17 12.68 10.90
N TYR A 365 28.30 11.50 10.29
CA TYR A 365 29.59 10.92 9.94
C TYR A 365 29.96 11.21 8.49
N LEU A 366 31.26 11.23 8.23
CA LEU A 366 31.86 11.37 6.91
C LEU A 366 32.21 9.98 6.40
N HIS A 367 31.51 9.55 5.36
CA HIS A 367 31.83 8.32 4.65
C HIS A 367 33.19 8.44 3.95
N LYS A 368 33.88 7.34 3.71
CA LYS A 368 35.17 7.31 2.99
C LYS A 368 35.12 7.98 1.60
N SER A 369 33.96 7.93 0.94
CA SER A 369 33.74 8.58 -0.36
C SER A 369 33.48 10.10 -0.28
N GLY A 370 33.46 10.68 0.92
CA GLY A 370 33.15 12.09 1.15
C GLY A 370 31.67 12.43 1.32
N ARG A 371 30.75 11.47 1.14
CA ARG A 371 29.32 11.70 1.43
C ARG A 371 29.06 11.74 2.94
N VAL A 372 28.04 12.49 3.33
CA VAL A 372 27.59 12.54 4.72
C VAL A 372 26.64 11.39 5.00
N VAL A 373 26.83 10.72 6.14
CA VAL A 373 25.94 9.67 6.65
C VAL A 373 25.33 10.17 7.96
N PRO A 374 24.03 10.52 7.99
CA PRO A 374 23.36 10.85 9.23
C PRO A 374 23.24 9.58 10.09
N ILE A 375 23.69 9.67 11.34
CA ILE A 375 23.67 8.56 12.28
C ILE A 375 22.99 8.95 13.59
N HIS A 376 22.31 7.99 14.20
CA HIS A 376 21.88 8.05 15.58
C HIS A 376 22.92 7.31 16.43
N LEU A 377 23.62 8.06 17.28
CA LEU A 377 24.68 7.57 18.16
C LEU A 377 24.12 7.36 19.57
N SER A 378 24.39 6.20 20.17
CA SER A 378 24.22 5.93 21.59
C SER A 378 25.56 5.54 22.21
N VAL A 379 25.95 6.17 23.31
CA VAL A 379 27.24 5.90 23.97
C VAL A 379 27.05 5.66 25.47
N SER A 380 27.66 4.57 25.95
CA SER A 380 27.81 4.29 27.38
C SER A 380 29.29 4.13 27.74
N LEU A 381 29.64 4.32 29.02
CA LEU A 381 31.00 4.19 29.52
C LEU A 381 31.12 2.97 30.44
N VAL A 382 32.06 2.08 30.13
CA VAL A 382 32.45 0.96 30.98
C VAL A 382 33.62 1.39 31.85
N ARG A 383 33.55 1.07 33.14
CA ARG A 383 34.59 1.36 34.14
C ARG A 383 35.13 0.07 34.71
N ASP A 384 36.39 0.08 35.11
CA ASP A 384 37.02 -1.06 35.78
C ASP A 384 36.61 -1.18 37.26
N ALA A 385 37.12 -2.21 37.95
CA ALA A 385 36.84 -2.45 39.37
C ALA A 385 37.32 -1.32 40.32
N SER A 386 38.20 -0.44 39.83
CA SER A 386 38.69 0.74 40.56
C SER A 386 37.89 2.02 40.26
N GLY A 387 36.89 1.94 39.38
CA GLY A 387 36.06 3.06 38.95
C GLY A 387 36.65 3.89 37.81
N GLN A 388 37.81 3.49 37.26
CA GLN A 388 38.46 4.21 36.17
C GLN A 388 37.79 3.90 34.82
N PRO A 389 37.69 4.88 33.90
CA PRO A 389 37.19 4.65 32.54
C PRO A 389 38.01 3.60 31.80
N LEU A 390 37.38 2.49 31.39
CA LEU A 390 38.03 1.43 30.62
C LEU A 390 37.88 1.68 29.11
N HIS A 391 36.64 1.77 28.64
CA HIS A 391 36.29 2.11 27.26
C HIS A 391 34.83 2.57 27.18
N PHE A 392 34.45 3.24 26.09
CA PHE A 392 33.07 3.46 25.71
C PHE A 392 32.53 2.27 24.91
N VAL A 393 31.22 2.07 24.95
CA VAL A 393 30.48 1.23 24.01
C VAL A 393 29.60 2.16 23.20
N ALA A 394 29.91 2.29 21.91
CA ALA A 394 29.17 3.11 20.97
C ALA A 394 28.31 2.23 20.06
N MET A 395 27.03 2.57 19.94
CA MET A 395 26.11 2.00 18.96
C MET A 395 25.75 3.09 17.94
N ILE A 396 25.95 2.78 16.66
CA ILE A 396 25.86 3.69 15.52
C ILE A 396 24.82 3.15 14.57
N GLN A 397 23.66 3.79 14.53
CA GLN A 397 22.59 3.44 13.61
C GLN A 397 22.58 4.42 12.43
N ASP A 398 22.66 3.90 11.21
CA ASP A 398 22.41 4.69 10.00
C ASP A 398 20.92 5.06 9.94
N ILE A 399 20.62 6.36 9.87
CA ILE A 399 19.26 6.90 9.78
C ILE A 399 18.98 7.54 8.42
N THR A 400 19.79 7.24 7.39
CA THR A 400 19.63 7.73 6.02
C THR A 400 18.24 7.42 5.48
N ALA A 401 17.82 6.14 5.50
CA ALA A 401 16.51 5.74 5.01
C ALA A 401 15.35 6.46 5.74
N ARG A 402 15.50 6.72 7.05
CA ARG A 402 14.51 7.47 7.84
C ARG A 402 14.45 8.94 7.40
N LYS A 403 15.60 9.60 7.23
CA LYS A 403 15.68 11.00 6.79
C LYS A 403 15.20 11.16 5.35
N GLU A 404 15.52 10.21 4.46
CA GLU A 404 15.05 10.17 3.08
C GLU A 404 13.52 10.01 3.01
N ALA A 405 12.95 9.07 3.77
CA ALA A 405 11.50 8.90 3.83
C ALA A 405 10.78 10.13 4.42
N GLU A 406 11.36 10.76 5.44
CA GLU A 406 10.86 12.02 6.00
C GLU A 406 10.91 13.15 4.98
N GLN A 407 12.00 13.26 4.22
CA GLN A 407 12.17 14.25 3.17
C GLN A 407 11.20 14.01 2.01
N GLU A 408 11.05 12.77 1.54
CA GLU A 408 10.09 12.40 0.49
C GLU A 408 8.65 12.76 0.90
N ARG A 409 8.26 12.46 2.14
CA ARG A 409 6.96 12.86 2.68
C ARG A 409 6.79 14.38 2.71
N ASN A 410 7.82 15.12 3.15
CA ASN A 410 7.80 16.58 3.18
C ASN A 410 7.73 17.17 1.76
N LEU A 411 8.40 16.55 0.79
CA LEU A 411 8.33 16.92 -0.61
C LEU A 411 6.93 16.64 -1.18
N PHE A 412 6.34 15.48 -0.92
CA PHE A 412 4.99 15.14 -1.36
C PHE A 412 3.96 16.15 -0.83
N PHE A 413 4.01 16.43 0.48
CA PHE A 413 3.14 17.42 1.10
C PHE A 413 3.39 18.81 0.50
N GLY A 414 4.64 19.24 0.43
CA GLY A 414 5.04 20.58 0.00
C GLY A 414 4.83 20.88 -1.49
N HIS A 415 5.06 19.91 -2.38
CA HIS A 415 4.96 20.08 -3.84
C HIS A 415 3.60 19.67 -4.43
N SER A 416 2.70 19.11 -3.62
CA SER A 416 1.33 18.84 -4.07
C SER A 416 0.67 20.14 -4.56
N LEU A 417 0.05 20.08 -5.74
CA LEU A 417 -0.71 21.19 -6.32
C LEU A 417 -2.10 21.35 -5.70
N THR A 418 -2.53 20.37 -4.91
CA THR A 418 -3.81 20.39 -4.21
C THR A 418 -3.62 21.05 -2.85
N PRO A 419 -4.45 22.04 -2.46
CA PRO A 419 -4.46 22.60 -1.12
C PRO A 419 -4.58 21.51 -0.03
N MET A 420 -3.61 21.46 0.89
CA MET A 420 -3.61 20.54 2.02
C MET A 420 -3.33 21.31 3.31
N CYS A 421 -4.15 21.06 4.33
CA CYS A 421 -4.05 21.69 5.64
C CYS A 421 -4.15 20.66 6.76
N VAL A 422 -3.45 20.92 7.86
CA VAL A 422 -3.66 20.27 9.15
C VAL A 422 -4.19 21.34 10.09
N PHE A 423 -5.37 21.12 10.65
CA PHE A 423 -6.02 22.03 11.58
C PHE A 423 -6.03 21.43 12.98
N GLY A 424 -5.77 22.24 13.99
CA GLY A 424 -5.92 21.84 15.38
C GLY A 424 -7.37 21.93 15.84
N TYR A 425 -7.72 21.18 16.88
CA TYR A 425 -9.03 21.30 17.54
C TYR A 425 -9.22 22.66 18.23
N ASP A 426 -8.17 23.47 18.33
CA ASP A 426 -8.18 24.84 18.82
C ASP A 426 -8.59 25.88 17.76
N GLY A 427 -8.90 25.46 16.53
CA GLY A 427 -9.36 26.34 15.47
C GLY A 427 -8.25 26.94 14.60
N TYR A 428 -6.98 26.63 14.88
CA TYR A 428 -5.83 27.18 14.16
C TYR A 428 -5.23 26.19 13.16
N ILE A 429 -4.68 26.73 12.07
CA ILE A 429 -3.92 25.96 11.10
C ILE A 429 -2.56 25.59 11.73
N LYS A 430 -2.22 24.30 11.74
CA LYS A 430 -0.94 23.77 12.26
C LYS A 430 0.09 23.57 11.18
N SER A 431 -0.36 23.16 10.00
CA SER A 431 0.48 23.02 8.82
C SER A 431 -0.36 23.22 7.57
N LEU A 432 0.28 23.68 6.51
CA LEU A 432 -0.30 23.87 5.18
C LEU A 432 0.78 23.67 4.12
N ASN A 433 0.40 23.31 2.90
CA ASN A 433 1.34 23.22 1.78
C ASN A 433 1.34 24.47 0.90
N SER A 434 2.26 24.57 -0.07
CA SER A 434 2.39 25.76 -0.93
C SER A 434 1.18 25.98 -1.85
N ALA A 435 0.40 24.93 -2.13
CA ALA A 435 -0.84 25.06 -2.89
C ALA A 435 -1.88 25.93 -2.16
N VAL A 436 -1.94 25.88 -0.82
CA VAL A 436 -2.85 26.75 -0.05
C VAL A 436 -2.47 28.22 -0.25
N GLU A 437 -1.17 28.55 -0.16
CA GLU A 437 -0.68 29.92 -0.41
C GLU A 437 -0.98 30.37 -1.84
N SER A 438 -0.74 29.50 -2.82
CA SER A 438 -0.97 29.80 -4.24
C SER A 438 -2.46 29.98 -4.56
N THR A 439 -3.33 29.19 -3.94
CA THR A 439 -4.77 29.20 -4.20
C THR A 439 -5.46 30.42 -3.60
N PHE A 440 -5.12 30.81 -2.37
CA PHE A 440 -5.80 31.90 -1.65
C PHE A 440 -4.99 33.21 -1.61
N GLY A 441 -3.70 33.19 -1.97
CA GLY A 441 -2.83 34.37 -2.01
C GLY A 441 -2.35 34.89 -0.65
N HIS A 442 -2.69 34.22 0.46
CA HIS A 442 -2.16 34.54 1.79
C HIS A 442 -0.78 33.92 1.99
N THR A 443 0.07 34.56 2.79
CA THR A 443 1.34 33.94 3.18
C THR A 443 1.11 32.87 4.24
N ARG A 444 2.02 31.89 4.32
CA ARG A 444 2.03 30.86 5.37
C ARG A 444 1.91 31.46 6.77
N GLU A 445 2.68 32.52 7.05
CA GLU A 445 2.68 33.17 8.36
C GLU A 445 1.32 33.80 8.70
N GLU A 446 0.68 34.46 7.72
CA GLU A 446 -0.66 35.01 7.87
C GLU A 446 -1.69 33.90 8.17
N LEU A 447 -1.64 32.79 7.44
CA LEU A 447 -2.57 31.67 7.58
C LEU A 447 -2.41 30.94 8.91
N LEU A 448 -1.18 30.68 9.36
CA LEU A 448 -0.91 30.01 10.64
C LEU A 448 -1.33 30.87 11.86
N SER A 449 -1.41 32.19 11.69
CA SER A 449 -1.79 33.13 12.76
C SER A 449 -3.30 33.33 12.93
N LYS A 450 -4.12 32.86 11.98
CA LYS A 450 -5.58 33.09 11.94
C LYS A 450 -6.35 31.82 12.29
N GLN A 451 -7.56 32.00 12.82
CA GLN A 451 -8.50 30.89 12.93
C GLN A 451 -9.07 30.58 11.54
N PHE A 452 -9.26 29.29 11.23
CA PHE A 452 -9.71 28.92 9.89
C PHE A 452 -11.13 29.42 9.59
N LEU A 453 -12.00 29.57 10.61
CA LEU A 453 -13.36 30.11 10.43
C LEU A 453 -13.37 31.57 9.95
N ASP A 454 -12.33 32.35 10.27
CA ASP A 454 -12.21 33.74 9.80
C ASP A 454 -11.89 33.82 8.30
N LEU A 455 -11.34 32.75 7.75
CA LEU A 455 -10.99 32.60 6.33
C LEU A 455 -12.16 32.03 5.51
N ILE A 456 -13.34 31.89 6.10
CA ILE A 456 -14.55 31.37 5.44
C ILE A 456 -15.57 32.50 5.26
N HIS A 457 -16.31 32.46 4.16
CA HIS A 457 -17.43 33.38 3.89
C HIS A 457 -18.44 33.38 5.06
N PRO A 458 -18.93 34.56 5.51
CA PRO A 458 -19.81 34.67 6.68
C PRO A 458 -20.98 33.68 6.71
N ASP A 459 -21.72 33.53 5.61
CA ASP A 459 -22.88 32.61 5.55
C ASP A 459 -22.51 31.12 5.73
N ASP A 460 -21.26 30.74 5.43
CA ASP A 460 -20.83 29.33 5.49
C ASP A 460 -20.24 28.98 6.88
N ARG A 461 -20.03 29.97 7.77
CA ARG A 461 -19.31 29.78 9.04
C ARG A 461 -20.06 28.89 10.03
N GLU A 462 -21.37 29.07 10.18
CA GLU A 462 -22.16 28.27 11.12
C GLU A 462 -22.20 26.80 10.69
N ARG A 463 -22.46 26.56 9.40
CA ARG A 463 -22.42 25.21 8.79
C ARG A 463 -21.03 24.57 8.94
N SER A 464 -19.97 25.34 8.73
CA SER A 464 -18.59 24.86 8.89
C SER A 464 -18.26 24.52 10.35
N ALA A 465 -18.77 25.30 11.30
CA ALA A 465 -18.59 25.02 12.73
C ALA A 465 -19.34 23.75 13.17
N ASP A 466 -20.53 23.49 12.63
CA ASP A 466 -21.26 22.23 12.83
C ASP A 466 -20.48 21.03 12.25
N GLU A 467 -19.95 21.18 11.04
CA GLU A 467 -19.12 20.15 10.39
C GLU A 467 -17.90 19.80 11.25
N VAL A 468 -17.17 20.82 11.71
CA VAL A 468 -15.98 20.64 12.55
C VAL A 468 -16.33 19.95 13.86
N ARG A 469 -17.46 20.28 14.49
CA ARG A 469 -17.92 19.56 15.69
C ARG A 469 -18.15 18.07 15.43
N ARG A 470 -18.67 17.70 14.27
CA ARG A 470 -18.80 16.29 13.87
C ARG A 470 -17.45 15.63 13.65
N ILE A 471 -16.52 16.31 12.99
CA ILE A 471 -15.16 15.79 12.73
C ILE A 471 -14.42 15.56 14.05
N ILE A 472 -14.47 16.51 14.97
CA ILE A 472 -13.87 16.39 16.31
C ILE A 472 -14.45 15.19 17.08
N ALA A 473 -15.72 14.84 16.86
CA ALA A 473 -16.37 13.67 17.43
C ALA A 473 -16.04 12.34 16.70
N GLY A 474 -15.10 12.35 15.75
CA GLY A 474 -14.61 11.17 15.05
C GLY A 474 -15.22 10.93 13.67
N ALA A 475 -16.12 11.80 13.18
CA ALA A 475 -16.68 11.66 11.84
C ALA A 475 -15.68 12.05 10.75
N THR A 476 -15.77 11.40 9.59
CA THR A 476 -15.09 11.86 8.37
C THR A 476 -16.04 12.76 7.58
N SER A 477 -15.49 13.79 6.94
CA SER A 477 -16.23 14.70 6.07
C SER A 477 -15.74 14.55 4.64
N ARG A 478 -16.65 14.53 3.68
CA ARG A 478 -16.34 14.41 2.25
C ARG A 478 -17.08 15.46 1.46
N GLU A 479 -16.41 15.98 0.44
CA GLU A 479 -16.96 16.96 -0.51
C GLU A 479 -17.66 18.14 0.19
N PHE A 480 -17.17 18.56 1.35
CA PHE A 480 -17.78 19.67 2.08
C PHE A 480 -17.39 20.98 1.41
N GLU A 481 -18.31 21.52 0.61
CA GLU A 481 -18.09 22.76 -0.12
C GLU A 481 -18.24 23.99 0.78
N LEU A 482 -17.34 24.95 0.65
CA LEU A 482 -17.43 26.25 1.30
C LEU A 482 -16.70 27.31 0.48
N ARG A 483 -17.03 28.58 0.74
CA ARG A 483 -16.34 29.72 0.13
C ARG A 483 -15.17 30.16 1.01
N GLY A 484 -13.95 29.94 0.51
CA GLY A 484 -12.70 30.38 1.13
C GLY A 484 -12.34 31.81 0.72
N LEU A 485 -11.92 32.64 1.69
CA LEU A 485 -11.56 34.03 1.51
C LEU A 485 -10.11 34.17 1.00
N CYS A 486 -9.94 34.77 -0.17
CA CYS A 486 -8.66 35.12 -0.75
C CYS A 486 -8.12 36.44 -0.18
N LYS A 487 -6.81 36.68 -0.30
CA LYS A 487 -6.14 37.89 0.20
C LYS A 487 -6.66 39.19 -0.43
N ASP A 488 -7.10 39.12 -1.68
CA ASP A 488 -7.70 40.24 -2.42
C ASP A 488 -9.16 40.53 -2.04
N GLY A 489 -9.74 39.74 -1.13
CA GLY A 489 -11.13 39.86 -0.70
C GLY A 489 -12.12 39.06 -1.55
N SER A 490 -11.67 38.40 -2.61
CA SER A 490 -12.52 37.50 -3.41
C SER A 490 -12.76 36.16 -2.68
N TYR A 491 -13.75 35.40 -3.16
CA TYR A 491 -14.05 34.08 -2.65
C TYR A 491 -13.85 33.02 -3.72
N LYS A 492 -13.32 31.87 -3.29
CA LYS A 492 -13.22 30.66 -4.11
C LYS A 492 -14.04 29.54 -3.48
N TRP A 493 -14.72 28.76 -4.31
CA TRP A 493 -15.41 27.57 -3.85
C TRP A 493 -14.43 26.42 -3.70
N ILE A 494 -14.36 25.86 -2.51
CA ILE A 494 -13.45 24.77 -2.18
C ILE A 494 -14.25 23.62 -1.59
N ALA A 495 -14.12 22.44 -2.19
CA ALA A 495 -14.64 21.20 -1.64
C ALA A 495 -13.56 20.55 -0.77
N TRP A 496 -13.83 20.35 0.52
CA TRP A 496 -12.89 19.76 1.46
C TRP A 496 -13.25 18.32 1.81
N ASP A 497 -12.26 17.44 1.70
CA ASP A 497 -12.27 16.12 2.31
C ASP A 497 -11.45 16.17 3.60
N THR A 498 -12.06 15.81 4.73
CA THR A 498 -11.43 15.97 6.05
C THR A 498 -11.54 14.72 6.90
N VAL A 499 -10.41 14.31 7.47
CA VAL A 499 -10.32 13.15 8.37
C VAL A 499 -9.74 13.56 9.74
N PRO A 500 -10.33 13.10 10.87
CA PRO A 500 -9.82 13.40 12.19
C PRO A 500 -8.63 12.52 12.58
N ASN A 501 -7.79 13.06 13.46
CA ASN A 501 -6.73 12.34 14.16
C ASN A 501 -6.82 12.66 15.65
N GLU A 502 -7.42 11.72 16.40
CA GLU A 502 -7.68 11.90 17.84
C GLU A 502 -6.39 12.01 18.67
N GLU A 503 -5.36 11.23 18.33
CA GLU A 503 -4.09 11.20 19.07
C GLU A 503 -3.40 12.56 19.04
N GLN A 504 -3.42 13.24 17.89
CA GLN A 504 -2.81 14.53 17.69
C GLN A 504 -3.74 15.72 17.97
N LYS A 505 -5.02 15.46 18.33
CA LYS A 505 -6.08 16.49 18.47
C LYS A 505 -6.11 17.45 17.27
N ALA A 506 -6.07 16.87 16.08
CA ALA A 506 -6.00 17.59 14.81
C ALA A 506 -6.87 16.89 13.76
N PHE A 507 -7.19 17.59 12.68
CA PHE A 507 -7.82 17.01 11.50
C PHE A 507 -7.07 17.42 10.23
N TYR A 508 -7.01 16.49 9.29
CA TYR A 508 -6.29 16.59 8.03
C TYR A 508 -7.29 16.85 6.91
N ALA A 509 -7.06 17.90 6.14
CA ALA A 509 -7.97 18.33 5.10
C ALA A 509 -7.26 18.48 3.75
N ILE A 510 -7.92 18.00 2.70
CA ILE A 510 -7.51 18.16 1.31
C ILE A 510 -8.61 18.92 0.59
N GLY A 511 -8.26 19.99 -0.11
CA GLY A 511 -9.21 20.91 -0.73
C GLY A 511 -9.10 20.89 -2.25
N HIS A 512 -10.24 20.83 -2.93
CA HIS A 512 -10.35 20.94 -4.38
C HIS A 512 -11.02 22.27 -4.75
N ASP A 513 -10.40 23.05 -5.63
CA ASP A 513 -11.02 24.27 -6.16
C ASP A 513 -12.11 23.88 -7.16
N VAL A 514 -13.36 24.19 -6.81
CA VAL A 514 -14.56 23.91 -7.62
C VAL A 514 -15.23 25.20 -8.11
N THR A 515 -14.49 26.31 -8.10
CA THR A 515 -15.00 27.63 -8.50
C THR A 515 -15.51 27.64 -9.95
N ASP A 516 -14.76 27.03 -10.87
CA ASP A 516 -15.15 27.02 -12.30
C ASP A 516 -16.40 26.20 -12.57
N ARG A 517 -16.65 25.15 -11.78
CA ARG A 517 -17.89 24.38 -11.84
C ARG A 517 -19.08 25.24 -11.44
N HIS A 518 -19.01 25.91 -10.28
CA HIS A 518 -20.07 26.83 -9.81
C HIS A 518 -20.32 27.97 -10.81
N ARG A 519 -19.26 28.56 -11.39
CA ARG A 519 -19.41 29.60 -12.42
C ARG A 519 -20.14 29.10 -13.66
N THR A 520 -19.86 27.87 -14.08
CA THR A 520 -20.51 27.26 -15.25
C THR A 520 -21.97 26.95 -14.96
N GLU A 521 -22.28 26.42 -13.79
CA GLU A 521 -23.65 26.14 -13.34
C GLU A 521 -24.48 27.44 -13.22
N GLU A 522 -23.92 28.50 -12.63
CA GLU A 522 -24.58 29.80 -12.54
C GLU A 522 -24.81 30.45 -13.90
N ALA A 523 -23.80 30.43 -14.79
CA ALA A 523 -23.93 30.98 -16.14
C ALA A 523 -24.97 30.22 -16.97
N LEU A 524 -25.03 28.89 -16.83
CA LEU A 524 -26.06 28.08 -17.46
C LEU A 524 -27.46 28.43 -16.92
N ALA A 525 -27.60 28.51 -15.60
CA ALA A 525 -28.87 28.87 -14.96
C ALA A 525 -29.34 30.30 -15.33
N GLU A 526 -28.41 31.25 -15.47
CA GLU A 526 -28.71 32.59 -15.95
C GLU A 526 -29.14 32.58 -17.43
N SER A 527 -28.42 31.85 -18.28
CA SER A 527 -28.77 31.68 -19.70
C SER A 527 -30.16 31.05 -19.88
N GLU A 528 -30.48 30.00 -19.10
CA GLU A 528 -31.80 29.36 -19.11
C GLU A 528 -32.90 30.31 -18.63
N ARG A 529 -32.67 31.06 -17.54
CA ARG A 529 -33.63 32.06 -17.04
C ARG A 529 -33.85 33.17 -18.05
N PHE A 530 -32.79 33.65 -18.69
CA PHE A 530 -32.86 34.68 -19.72
C PHE A 530 -33.67 34.21 -20.94
N ALA A 531 -33.39 33.01 -21.45
CA ALA A 531 -34.10 32.41 -22.58
C ALA A 531 -35.60 32.23 -22.26
N ARG A 532 -35.93 31.68 -21.09
CA ARG A 532 -37.32 31.48 -20.66
C ARG A 532 -38.07 32.80 -20.49
N SER A 533 -37.44 33.79 -19.87
CA SER A 533 -38.05 35.12 -19.67
C SER A 533 -38.29 35.84 -21.00
N THR A 534 -37.39 35.67 -21.97
CA THR A 534 -37.55 36.22 -23.33
C THR A 534 -38.76 35.62 -24.03
N LEU A 535 -38.91 34.28 -24.00
CA LEU A 535 -40.08 33.61 -24.58
C LEU A 535 -41.39 34.03 -23.91
N ASP A 536 -41.41 34.11 -22.57
CA ASP A 536 -42.59 34.49 -21.78
C ASP A 536 -43.01 35.96 -21.94
N ALA A 537 -42.12 36.82 -22.45
CA ALA A 537 -42.41 38.23 -22.76
C ALA A 537 -43.08 38.45 -24.13
N LEU A 538 -43.00 37.46 -25.05
CA LEU A 538 -43.61 37.56 -26.38
C LEU A 538 -45.14 37.42 -26.29
N SER A 539 -45.86 38.25 -27.06
CA SER A 539 -47.34 38.26 -27.07
C SER A 539 -47.95 37.17 -27.96
N ALA A 540 -47.20 36.62 -28.91
CA ALA A 540 -47.64 35.47 -29.71
C ALA A 540 -47.70 34.21 -28.83
N HIS A 541 -48.61 33.29 -29.14
CA HIS A 541 -48.63 31.98 -28.51
C HIS A 541 -47.51 31.15 -29.12
N ILE A 542 -46.51 30.71 -28.35
CA ILE A 542 -45.35 30.00 -28.89
C ILE A 542 -45.21 28.61 -28.27
N ALA A 543 -45.00 27.60 -29.12
CA ALA A 543 -44.61 26.24 -28.78
C ALA A 543 -43.37 25.82 -29.59
N ILE A 544 -42.44 25.12 -28.97
CA ILE A 544 -41.28 24.52 -29.63
C ILE A 544 -41.55 23.03 -29.77
N LEU A 545 -41.47 22.51 -30.99
CA LEU A 545 -41.73 21.12 -31.35
C LEU A 545 -40.42 20.39 -31.67
N ASP A 546 -40.38 19.09 -31.39
CA ASP A 546 -39.35 18.17 -31.91
C ASP A 546 -39.68 17.66 -33.33
N GLU A 547 -38.82 16.79 -33.87
CA GLU A 547 -38.97 16.20 -35.20
C GLU A 547 -40.22 15.31 -35.36
N SER A 548 -40.83 14.88 -34.26
CA SER A 548 -42.04 14.06 -34.24
C SER A 548 -43.31 14.86 -33.99
N GLY A 549 -43.18 16.15 -33.66
CA GLY A 549 -44.28 17.05 -33.33
C GLY A 549 -44.58 17.17 -31.83
N ILE A 550 -43.75 16.59 -30.96
CA ILE A 550 -43.92 16.70 -29.50
C ILE A 550 -43.51 18.09 -29.03
N ILE A 551 -44.36 18.70 -28.20
CA ILE A 551 -44.10 20.01 -27.60
C ILE A 551 -43.02 19.88 -26.51
N LEU A 552 -41.86 20.49 -26.74
CA LEU A 552 -40.74 20.52 -25.80
C LEU A 552 -40.81 21.71 -24.84
N ALA A 553 -41.31 22.85 -25.30
CA ALA A 553 -41.41 24.07 -24.50
C ALA A 553 -42.54 24.97 -25.01
N THR A 554 -43.12 25.77 -24.13
CA THR A 554 -44.17 26.75 -24.44
C THR A 554 -43.95 28.04 -23.67
N ASN A 555 -44.37 29.16 -24.23
CA ASN A 555 -44.38 30.42 -23.50
C ASN A 555 -45.63 30.58 -22.62
N ARG A 556 -45.65 31.62 -21.78
CA ARG A 556 -46.74 31.92 -20.85
C ARG A 556 -48.09 32.07 -21.56
N VAL A 557 -48.12 32.80 -22.68
CA VAL A 557 -49.35 33.09 -23.43
C VAL A 557 -49.95 31.81 -24.03
N TRP A 558 -49.13 30.91 -24.58
CA TRP A 558 -49.58 29.59 -25.03
C TRP A 558 -50.20 28.77 -23.89
N ARG A 559 -49.54 28.73 -22.71
CA ARG A 559 -50.05 27.99 -21.54
C ARG A 559 -51.40 28.55 -21.06
N GLU A 560 -51.54 29.88 -20.98
CA GLU A 560 -52.80 30.54 -20.61
C GLU A 560 -53.91 30.28 -21.63
N PHE A 561 -53.61 30.34 -22.93
CA PHE A 561 -54.56 30.05 -23.99
C PHE A 561 -54.99 28.59 -24.03
N ALA A 562 -54.04 27.67 -23.85
CA ALA A 562 -54.33 26.25 -23.71
C ALA A 562 -55.31 26.04 -22.56
N LEU A 563 -54.99 26.48 -21.34
CA LEU A 563 -55.88 26.34 -20.17
C LEU A 563 -57.29 26.89 -20.39
N THR A 564 -57.42 27.99 -21.13
CA THR A 564 -58.72 28.62 -21.42
C THR A 564 -59.55 27.83 -22.44
N ASN A 565 -58.90 27.07 -23.34
CA ASN A 565 -59.56 26.32 -24.42
C ASN A 565 -59.49 24.79 -24.24
N SER A 566 -58.76 24.27 -23.23
CA SER A 566 -58.45 22.85 -22.98
C SER A 566 -59.58 22.05 -22.31
N ALA A 567 -60.83 22.21 -22.73
CA ALA A 567 -61.92 21.41 -22.17
C ALA A 567 -61.82 19.90 -22.50
N ASN A 568 -61.00 19.47 -23.48
CA ASN A 568 -60.89 18.05 -23.88
C ASN A 568 -59.56 17.59 -24.53
N THR A 569 -58.52 18.44 -24.67
CA THR A 569 -57.28 18.04 -25.36
C THR A 569 -56.06 18.69 -24.72
N ASP A 570 -55.06 17.85 -24.40
CA ASP A 570 -53.79 18.28 -23.83
C ASP A 570 -52.87 18.81 -24.94
N VAL A 571 -52.50 20.09 -24.84
CA VAL A 571 -51.57 20.80 -25.75
C VAL A 571 -50.43 21.44 -24.95
N GLY A 572 -50.09 20.84 -23.81
CA GLY A 572 -48.96 21.20 -22.97
C GLY A 572 -47.65 20.54 -23.40
N VAL A 573 -46.58 20.81 -22.63
CA VAL A 573 -45.27 20.17 -22.83
C VAL A 573 -45.41 18.65 -22.68
N GLY A 574 -44.91 17.90 -23.65
CA GLY A 574 -45.01 16.44 -23.74
C GLY A 574 -46.15 15.93 -24.64
N ALA A 575 -47.12 16.78 -25.01
CA ALA A 575 -48.16 16.40 -25.96
C ALA A 575 -47.65 16.47 -27.42
N ASN A 576 -48.18 15.61 -28.30
CA ASN A 576 -47.89 15.68 -29.74
C ASN A 576 -48.87 16.65 -30.42
N TYR A 577 -48.36 17.80 -30.83
CA TYR A 577 -49.16 18.85 -31.46
C TYR A 577 -49.73 18.44 -32.82
N LEU A 578 -48.99 17.63 -33.58
CA LEU A 578 -49.43 17.15 -34.89
C LEU A 578 -50.59 16.16 -34.76
N ASP A 579 -50.54 15.26 -33.77
CA ASP A 579 -51.64 14.33 -33.49
C ASP A 579 -52.91 15.07 -33.07
N VAL A 580 -52.77 16.13 -32.27
CA VAL A 580 -53.90 16.98 -31.87
C VAL A 580 -54.52 17.67 -33.09
N CYS A 581 -53.70 18.17 -34.02
CA CYS A 581 -54.17 18.82 -35.23
C CYS A 581 -54.84 17.83 -36.20
N ASP A 582 -54.28 16.63 -36.37
CA ASP A 582 -54.86 15.59 -37.24
C ASP A 582 -56.21 15.05 -36.72
N GLN A 583 -56.39 15.02 -35.40
CA GLN A 583 -57.59 14.52 -34.74
C GLN A 583 -58.64 15.62 -34.49
N ALA A 584 -58.35 16.87 -34.86
CA ALA A 584 -59.24 18.00 -34.65
C ALA A 584 -60.56 17.81 -35.43
N THR A 585 -61.68 17.83 -34.72
CA THR A 585 -63.03 17.72 -35.29
C THR A 585 -63.85 18.97 -34.96
N GLY A 586 -64.48 19.59 -35.97
CA GLY A 586 -65.28 20.81 -35.78
C GLY A 586 -65.12 21.84 -36.90
N PRO A 587 -65.62 23.08 -36.70
CA PRO A 587 -65.65 24.14 -37.72
C PRO A 587 -64.29 24.61 -38.25
N CYS A 588 -63.19 24.25 -37.58
CA CYS A 588 -61.82 24.62 -37.93
C CYS A 588 -60.92 23.38 -38.17
N GLY A 589 -61.52 22.20 -38.41
CA GLY A 589 -60.78 20.93 -38.52
C GLY A 589 -59.97 20.82 -39.81
N GLU A 590 -60.48 21.35 -40.93
CA GLU A 590 -59.75 21.35 -42.21
C GLU A 590 -58.48 22.21 -42.11
N GLU A 591 -58.56 23.36 -41.45
CA GLU A 591 -57.43 24.25 -41.21
C GLU A 591 -56.40 23.62 -40.25
N ALA A 592 -56.84 22.92 -39.20
CA ALA A 592 -55.93 22.21 -38.29
C ALA A 592 -55.11 21.13 -39.02
N VAL A 593 -55.74 20.35 -39.89
CA VAL A 593 -55.05 19.36 -40.75
C VAL A 593 -54.07 20.06 -41.70
N ALA A 594 -54.44 21.21 -42.27
CA ALA A 594 -53.54 21.99 -43.11
C ALA A 594 -52.32 22.51 -42.34
N VAL A 595 -52.48 22.95 -41.09
CA VAL A 595 -51.36 23.33 -40.19
C VAL A 595 -50.43 22.13 -39.95
N ALA A 596 -50.98 20.95 -39.66
CA ALA A 596 -50.16 19.75 -39.45
C ALA A 596 -49.36 19.35 -40.70
N VAL A 597 -49.96 19.46 -41.89
CA VAL A 597 -49.27 19.23 -43.17
C VAL A 597 -48.13 20.24 -43.38
N GLY A 598 -48.41 21.53 -43.13
CA GLY A 598 -47.40 22.60 -43.22
C GLY A 598 -46.21 22.37 -42.30
N ILE A 599 -46.47 22.07 -41.01
CA ILE A 599 -45.41 21.78 -40.03
C ILE A 599 -44.58 20.57 -40.46
N ARG A 600 -45.21 19.50 -40.98
CA ARG A 600 -44.47 18.32 -41.48
C ARG A 600 -43.54 18.66 -42.65
N SER A 601 -43.96 19.55 -43.55
CA SER A 601 -43.13 20.03 -44.65
C SER A 601 -41.93 20.83 -44.14
N VAL A 602 -42.13 21.68 -43.13
CA VAL A 602 -41.05 22.42 -42.44
C VAL A 602 -40.09 21.48 -41.70
N ILE A 603 -40.59 20.46 -40.99
CA ILE A 603 -39.75 19.46 -40.30
C ILE A 603 -38.86 18.70 -41.31
N ARG A 604 -39.43 18.30 -42.46
CA ARG A 604 -38.71 17.61 -43.54
C ARG A 604 -37.72 18.50 -44.30
N GLY A 605 -37.76 19.81 -44.08
CA GLY A 605 -36.92 20.78 -44.79
C GLY A 605 -37.33 21.00 -46.24
N GLU A 606 -38.58 20.67 -46.59
CA GLU A 606 -39.15 20.97 -47.92
C GLU A 606 -39.45 22.47 -48.07
N GLN A 607 -39.67 23.18 -46.95
CA GLN A 607 -39.90 24.62 -46.85
C GLN A 607 -39.19 25.18 -45.59
N GLU A 608 -38.71 26.42 -45.64
CA GLU A 608 -38.04 27.09 -44.49
C GLU A 608 -39.06 27.58 -43.45
N ASP A 609 -40.18 28.12 -43.93
CA ASP A 609 -41.29 28.64 -43.17
C ASP A 609 -42.64 28.25 -43.78
N PHE A 610 -43.66 28.20 -42.93
CA PHE A 610 -45.05 27.97 -43.32
C PHE A 610 -45.94 28.95 -42.56
N ASP A 611 -46.90 29.56 -43.25
CA ASP A 611 -47.92 30.42 -42.68
C ASP A 611 -49.32 30.06 -43.17
N LEU A 612 -50.30 30.12 -42.27
CA LEU A 612 -51.71 29.90 -42.56
C LEU A 612 -52.59 30.77 -41.69
N GLU A 613 -53.43 31.57 -42.34
CA GLU A 613 -54.51 32.29 -41.65
C GLU A 613 -55.70 31.36 -41.44
N TYR A 614 -56.24 31.33 -40.23
CA TYR A 614 -57.42 30.54 -39.92
C TYR A 614 -58.34 31.25 -38.92
N PRO A 615 -59.66 31.07 -39.05
CA PRO A 615 -60.62 31.58 -38.08
C PRO A 615 -60.60 30.70 -36.81
N CYS A 616 -60.61 31.32 -35.63
CA CYS A 616 -60.76 30.61 -34.35
C CYS A 616 -61.78 31.36 -33.46
N HIS A 617 -63.03 31.32 -33.90
CA HIS A 617 -64.13 32.02 -33.25
C HIS A 617 -64.48 31.37 -31.90
N SER A 618 -64.68 32.20 -30.87
CA SER A 618 -65.33 31.75 -29.64
C SER A 618 -66.84 31.95 -29.76
N PRO A 619 -67.67 31.36 -28.88
CA PRO A 619 -69.12 31.61 -28.88
C PRO A 619 -69.50 33.09 -28.73
N SER A 620 -68.59 33.93 -28.21
CA SER A 620 -68.83 35.35 -27.93
C SER A 620 -68.04 36.32 -28.83
N GLU A 621 -67.11 35.84 -29.65
CA GLU A 621 -66.17 36.71 -30.38
C GLU A 621 -65.67 36.06 -31.68
N LYS A 622 -65.69 36.82 -32.79
CA LYS A 622 -65.02 36.42 -34.03
C LYS A 622 -63.55 36.78 -33.94
N ARG A 623 -62.68 35.76 -34.01
CA ARG A 623 -61.22 35.92 -33.99
C ARG A 623 -60.58 35.20 -35.17
N TRP A 624 -59.47 35.75 -35.66
CA TRP A 624 -58.60 35.17 -36.69
C TRP A 624 -57.17 35.11 -36.16
N PHE A 625 -56.50 34.02 -36.48
CA PHE A 625 -55.12 33.77 -36.10
C PHE A 625 -54.27 33.48 -37.32
N MET A 626 -53.00 33.87 -37.26
CA MET A 626 -51.95 33.43 -38.16
C MET A 626 -51.15 32.33 -37.46
N ALA A 627 -51.25 31.11 -37.97
CA ALA A 627 -50.37 30.01 -37.63
C ALA A 627 -49.07 30.17 -38.43
N ARG A 628 -47.92 30.25 -37.75
CA ARG A 628 -46.61 30.24 -38.40
C ARG A 628 -45.72 29.15 -37.81
N ALA A 629 -45.12 28.35 -38.69
CA ALA A 629 -44.13 27.35 -38.33
C ALA A 629 -42.78 27.71 -38.96
N THR A 630 -41.72 27.74 -38.15
CA THR A 630 -40.37 28.08 -38.61
C THR A 630 -39.36 27.10 -38.03
N ARG A 631 -38.47 26.57 -38.88
CA ARG A 631 -37.42 25.64 -38.46
C ARG A 631 -36.28 26.39 -37.75
N PHE A 632 -35.73 25.82 -36.67
CA PHE A 632 -34.49 26.32 -36.08
C PHE A 632 -33.34 26.19 -37.08
N GLY A 633 -32.60 27.29 -37.30
CA GLY A 633 -31.35 27.26 -38.06
C GLY A 633 -30.16 26.95 -37.16
N GLY A 634 -29.48 25.82 -37.38
CA GLY A 634 -28.25 25.45 -36.66
C GLY A 634 -27.89 23.97 -36.76
N ASP A 635 -26.68 23.62 -36.31
CA ASP A 635 -26.17 22.25 -36.22
C ASP A 635 -26.75 21.58 -34.95
N GLY A 636 -27.99 21.10 -35.03
CA GLY A 636 -28.69 20.47 -33.90
C GLY A 636 -29.87 19.60 -34.36
N PRO A 637 -30.53 18.89 -33.42
CA PRO A 637 -31.73 18.13 -33.74
C PRO A 637 -32.80 19.06 -34.32
N VAL A 638 -33.62 18.55 -35.23
CA VAL A 638 -34.63 19.37 -35.90
C VAL A 638 -35.65 19.87 -34.86
N ARG A 639 -35.80 21.18 -34.80
CA ARG A 639 -36.78 21.85 -33.94
C ARG A 639 -37.59 22.82 -34.78
N VAL A 640 -38.87 22.94 -34.46
CA VAL A 640 -39.78 23.87 -35.14
C VAL A 640 -40.43 24.78 -34.10
N VAL A 641 -40.34 26.09 -34.30
CA VAL A 641 -41.14 27.07 -33.56
C VAL A 641 -42.50 27.15 -34.20
N MET A 642 -43.54 26.81 -33.45
CA MET A 642 -44.93 27.04 -33.81
C MET A 642 -45.42 28.30 -33.08
N SER A 643 -45.95 29.27 -33.83
CA SER A 643 -46.55 30.47 -33.26
C SER A 643 -47.97 30.71 -33.77
N HIS A 644 -48.88 31.09 -32.87
CA HIS A 644 -50.21 31.61 -33.22
C HIS A 644 -50.33 33.08 -32.83
N GLU A 645 -50.45 33.95 -33.82
CA GLU A 645 -50.61 35.39 -33.64
C GLU A 645 -52.05 35.81 -33.91
N ASN A 646 -52.63 36.62 -33.04
CA ASN A 646 -53.99 37.11 -33.23
C ASN A 646 -53.99 38.27 -34.23
N ILE A 647 -54.54 38.05 -35.42
CA ILE A 647 -54.61 39.01 -36.52
C ILE A 647 -56.02 39.63 -36.68
N THR A 648 -56.91 39.43 -35.71
CA THR A 648 -58.31 39.89 -35.76
C THR A 648 -58.42 41.38 -36.04
N ALA A 649 -57.60 42.20 -35.38
CA ALA A 649 -57.62 43.65 -35.57
C ALA A 649 -57.22 44.07 -37.00
N ALA A 650 -56.25 43.39 -37.59
CA ALA A 650 -55.83 43.63 -38.98
C ALA A 650 -56.94 43.19 -39.95
N LYS A 651 -57.53 42.01 -39.74
CA LYS A 651 -58.62 41.50 -40.58
C LYS A 651 -59.87 42.38 -40.57
N LEU A 652 -60.24 42.91 -39.41
CA LEU A 652 -61.39 43.82 -39.27
C LEU A 652 -61.12 45.22 -39.84
N ALA A 653 -59.86 45.58 -40.11
CA ALA A 653 -59.51 46.84 -40.75
C ALA A 653 -59.48 46.75 -42.28
N ASP A 654 -59.28 45.54 -42.82
CA ASP A 654 -59.28 45.25 -44.26
C ASP A 654 -60.70 44.94 -44.82
N GLU A 655 -61.66 44.58 -43.94
CA GLU A 655 -63.10 44.47 -44.23
C GLU A 655 -63.82 45.82 -44.13
#